data_AF-A0A671QR55-F1
#
_entry.id   AF-A0A671QR55-F1
#
_cell.length_a   1.000
_cell.length_b   1.000
_cell.length_c   1.000
_cell.angle_alpha   90.00
_cell.angle_beta   90.00
_cell.angle_gamma   90.00
#
_symmetry.space_group_name_H-M   'P 1'
#
loop_
_entity.id
_entity.type
_entity.pdbx_description
1 polymer ?
#
loop_
_entity_poly.entity_id
_entity_poly.type
_entity_poly.pdbx_seq_one_letter_code
_entity_poly.pdbx_strand_id
1 'polypeptide(L)'
;TLFKGGEHAATVTHPLPAAFSDLLPHFLVEPDDVYIVKNKPVTLTCRSTPATQIYFKCNGEWVHQDQHLIERDVDPATGLPVMQVKIDISRQQVEKIFGLDDYWCQCVAWSTTGTQKSQKAYVRIAYLRKNFEEEPLGKEVALDQEVLLRCHPPEGVPPAEVEWQRNEELIDPKTDPNFFITVDHNLIIKQARLADTGNYTCVAKNIVARRKSSSATVIVYVNGGWSTWATWSACSAVCGRGWQKRSRSCTNPTPLNGGTSCEGQSVQKSACTATCPVDGGWSEWSKWSPCGADCTMWRSRECTQPTPSTGGKECQGLDLQSLNCTSEQCPQSDHKEPSVKQKGSSDVIGAEDVALYVGIVAVALCLTLLLIVLVLVYRRKKEGLDADVADSSILTTGFQPMGIKPTKPENSHLLTIQPDLTSTTTSYQGTLRSRHEVTGKFSVSNGPLLEPLPNGSHTLHNGKLPSDPNDFMNRLSSQTYFKTLPRDNVNTSYGTFNFLGGRLTLPNTGISLLIPPEAIPRGKIYEIYLTIQKKEDMRLPLAGCQTLLSPVVSCGPPGVMLTRPVILSMDHCSDACLENWTIRLKKQSYEGMWEDVLQLGEEVVSEPYYCQLEAETCRVFTEQLGRFALVGESLSMAASKRFKLLLFAPAYCSTLEYNIRVYCMDDTQDLLKEVMQMERQLGGRLIDEPHVLLFKDSYHNLRLSIHDMPQAHWRSKLLAGYQEIPFYHIWSGSQRTLNCTFTLERQSMSTCDLTCTLCVWQVEGEGQSFTLDFNISKDIRPLDSDFLLMDNCTPALAGPSAFQIPYLIRQKICSSLDTPCPNGADWRLLAQRLKLDRHMSFFASKASPTSVILDLWETQHFHSGNLNQLAAVMAEIGKQEAMIFLVSDGEC
;
A
#
# COMPACT_ATOMS: atom_id res chain seq x y z
N THR A 1 65.87 67.66 18.79
CA THR A 1 66.79 68.77 18.46
C THR A 1 66.30 69.44 17.18
N LEU A 2 66.35 70.77 17.09
CA LEU A 2 65.84 71.54 15.93
C LEU A 2 66.85 71.61 14.78
N PHE A 3 66.39 71.65 13.51
CA PHE A 3 66.37 72.85 12.63
C PHE A 3 66.46 72.56 11.11
N LYS A 4 65.64 73.29 10.31
CA LYS A 4 65.82 73.75 8.89
C LYS A 4 66.09 72.70 7.78
N GLY A 5 65.65 72.89 6.52
CA GLY A 5 64.81 73.93 5.91
C GLY A 5 65.08 74.10 4.40
N GLY A 6 64.05 74.37 3.58
CA GLY A 6 64.13 74.68 2.13
C GLY A 6 64.28 73.45 1.20
N GLU A 7 63.87 73.48 -0.08
CA GLU A 7 63.04 74.46 -0.82
C GLU A 7 62.47 73.79 -2.11
N HIS A 8 61.47 74.40 -2.77
CA HIS A 8 60.76 73.82 -3.93
C HIS A 8 61.34 74.24 -5.30
N ALA A 9 61.29 73.33 -6.29
CA ALA A 9 60.83 73.60 -7.68
C ALA A 9 60.81 72.30 -8.52
N ALA A 10 60.07 72.15 -9.62
CA ALA A 10 58.66 72.47 -9.93
C ALA A 10 58.38 71.96 -11.37
N THR A 11 57.36 71.11 -11.56
CA THR A 11 56.88 70.82 -12.93
C THR A 11 55.36 70.67 -13.00
N VAL A 12 54.72 71.79 -13.37
CA VAL A 12 53.47 71.94 -14.13
C VAL A 12 52.37 70.90 -13.93
N THR A 13 51.32 71.35 -13.25
CA THR A 13 49.98 70.74 -13.27
C THR A 13 49.29 70.90 -14.62
N HIS A 14 48.67 69.83 -15.12
CA HIS A 14 47.43 69.94 -15.88
C HIS A 14 46.26 69.55 -14.96
N PRO A 15 45.14 70.29 -14.95
CA PRO A 15 44.06 70.05 -14.00
C PRO A 15 43.20 68.86 -14.43
N LEU A 16 43.05 67.88 -13.55
CA LEU A 16 41.98 66.89 -13.64
C LEU A 16 40.62 67.61 -13.58
N PRO A 17 39.63 67.26 -14.43
CA PRO A 17 38.32 67.90 -14.39
C PRO A 17 37.64 67.67 -13.03
N ALA A 18 37.09 68.74 -12.45
CA ALA A 18 36.41 68.74 -11.16
C ALA A 18 35.11 67.89 -11.08
N ALA A 19 34.81 67.11 -12.13
CA ALA A 19 33.68 66.18 -12.20
C ALA A 19 34.00 64.77 -11.65
N PHE A 20 35.29 64.42 -11.47
CA PHE A 20 35.71 63.09 -11.00
C PHE A 20 36.11 63.06 -9.51
N SER A 21 36.10 64.22 -8.84
CA SER A 21 36.57 64.36 -7.45
C SER A 21 35.60 63.80 -6.39
N ASP A 22 34.34 63.59 -6.75
CA ASP A 22 33.24 63.16 -5.86
C ASP A 22 32.70 61.73 -6.15
N LEU A 23 33.49 60.89 -6.83
CA LEU A 23 33.07 59.51 -7.15
C LEU A 23 33.39 58.53 -6.01
N LEU A 24 32.37 57.82 -5.55
CA LEU A 24 32.49 56.61 -4.73
C LEU A 24 33.11 55.46 -5.54
N PRO A 25 33.77 54.48 -4.90
CA PRO A 25 34.38 53.36 -5.61
C PRO A 25 33.29 52.43 -6.15
N HIS A 26 33.31 52.14 -7.46
CA HIS A 26 32.43 51.13 -8.06
C HIS A 26 33.19 49.84 -8.31
N PHE A 27 32.53 48.69 -8.16
CA PHE A 27 33.15 47.39 -8.43
C PHE A 27 33.10 47.07 -9.92
N LEU A 28 34.24 46.64 -10.46
CA LEU A 28 34.41 46.08 -11.80
C LEU A 28 34.33 44.55 -11.79
N VAL A 29 34.77 43.95 -10.69
CA VAL A 29 34.63 42.52 -10.38
C VAL A 29 34.27 42.43 -8.91
N GLU A 30 33.08 41.93 -8.61
CA GLU A 30 32.69 41.55 -7.26
C GLU A 30 33.08 40.10 -6.98
N PRO A 31 33.30 39.70 -5.72
CA PRO A 31 33.57 38.31 -5.39
C PRO A 31 32.30 37.47 -5.54
N ASP A 32 32.42 36.29 -6.15
CA ASP A 32 31.36 35.29 -6.31
C ASP A 32 31.51 34.12 -5.33
N ASP A 33 30.44 33.33 -5.16
CA ASP A 33 30.45 32.10 -4.36
C ASP A 33 31.45 31.06 -4.91
N VAL A 34 32.30 30.52 -4.03
CA VAL A 34 33.36 29.56 -4.40
C VAL A 34 33.35 28.32 -3.52
N TYR A 35 33.73 27.20 -4.13
CA TYR A 35 33.61 25.88 -3.51
C TYR A 35 34.96 25.20 -3.35
N ILE A 36 35.32 24.88 -2.11
CA ILE A 36 36.58 24.19 -1.76
C ILE A 36 36.45 22.71 -2.12
N VAL A 37 37.06 22.30 -3.23
CA VAL A 37 37.08 20.90 -3.67
C VAL A 37 38.30 20.17 -3.08
N LYS A 38 38.04 19.14 -2.27
CA LYS A 38 39.06 18.39 -1.50
C LYS A 38 39.79 19.31 -0.52
N ASN A 39 41.09 19.56 -0.70
CA ASN A 39 41.92 20.40 0.19
C ASN A 39 42.62 21.55 -0.58
N LYS A 40 42.19 21.87 -1.81
CA LYS A 40 42.77 23.00 -2.56
C LYS A 40 42.15 24.31 -2.02
N PRO A 41 42.96 25.34 -1.67
CA PRO A 41 42.44 26.64 -1.32
C PRO A 41 41.75 27.29 -2.53
N VAL A 42 40.83 28.21 -2.25
CA VAL A 42 40.09 28.97 -3.27
C VAL A 42 40.39 30.46 -3.15
N THR A 43 40.52 31.13 -4.29
CA THR A 43 40.87 32.55 -4.35
C THR A 43 39.63 33.40 -4.59
N LEU A 44 39.29 34.31 -3.68
CA LEU A 44 38.33 35.38 -3.96
C LEU A 44 39.03 36.55 -4.63
N THR A 45 38.43 37.11 -5.67
CA THR A 45 38.94 38.28 -6.40
C THR A 45 37.96 39.44 -6.27
N CYS A 46 38.47 40.65 -6.04
CA CYS A 46 37.68 41.87 -6.04
C CYS A 46 38.43 42.98 -6.77
N ARG A 47 37.76 43.72 -7.66
CA ARG A 47 38.36 44.82 -8.45
C ARG A 47 37.44 46.04 -8.43
N SER A 48 37.99 47.23 -8.21
CA SER A 48 37.23 48.47 -8.14
C SER A 48 38.00 49.68 -8.68
N THR A 49 37.27 50.72 -9.11
CA THR A 49 37.80 52.04 -9.49
C THR A 49 36.77 53.15 -9.17
N PRO A 50 37.18 54.38 -8.85
CA PRO A 50 38.50 54.76 -8.36
C PRO A 50 38.74 54.16 -6.97
N ALA A 51 39.77 53.33 -6.83
CA ALA A 51 40.08 52.62 -5.58
C ALA A 51 41.48 52.94 -5.08
N THR A 52 41.57 53.50 -3.87
CA THR A 52 42.83 53.79 -3.16
C THR A 52 43.24 52.65 -2.24
N GLN A 53 42.26 51.96 -1.65
CA GLN A 53 42.43 50.77 -0.81
C GLN A 53 41.26 49.81 -1.06
N ILE A 54 41.54 48.51 -0.95
CA ILE A 54 40.54 47.44 -0.96
C ILE A 54 40.95 46.42 0.10
N TYR A 55 40.00 46.01 0.94
CA TYR A 55 40.18 44.97 1.96
C TYR A 55 38.98 44.03 2.00
N PHE A 56 39.24 42.77 2.35
CA PHE A 56 38.19 41.78 2.59
C PHE A 56 37.80 41.73 4.07
N LYS A 57 36.50 41.60 4.30
CA LYS A 57 35.89 41.38 5.60
C LYS A 57 35.16 40.04 5.60
N CYS A 58 35.68 39.05 6.32
CA CYS A 58 35.13 37.69 6.36
C CYS A 58 34.52 37.38 7.73
N ASN A 59 33.29 36.87 7.76
CA ASN A 59 32.52 36.58 8.97
C ASN A 59 32.48 37.71 10.03
N GLY A 60 32.58 38.98 9.59
CA GLY A 60 32.57 40.14 10.49
C GLY A 60 33.96 40.64 10.94
N GLU A 61 35.03 39.91 10.68
CA GLU A 61 36.42 40.32 10.96
C GLU A 61 37.15 40.78 9.69
N TRP A 62 38.14 41.66 9.84
CA TRP A 62 39.00 42.09 8.73
C TRP A 62 40.11 41.08 8.49
N VAL A 63 40.30 40.68 7.23
CA VAL A 63 41.43 39.83 6.84
C VAL A 63 42.73 40.62 7.01
N HIS A 64 43.82 39.95 7.42
CA HIS A 64 45.09 40.63 7.68
C HIS A 64 45.81 41.01 6.38
N GLN A 65 46.61 42.08 6.41
CA GLN A 65 47.13 42.72 5.18
C GLN A 65 48.13 41.85 4.40
N ASP A 66 48.84 40.94 5.07
CA ASP A 66 49.76 39.96 4.47
C ASP A 66 49.06 38.90 3.60
N GLN A 67 47.77 38.64 3.85
CA GLN A 67 46.95 37.71 3.07
C GLN A 67 46.32 38.36 1.82
N HIS A 68 46.50 39.67 1.62
CA HIS A 68 45.97 40.40 0.47
C HIS A 68 47.01 40.48 -0.65
N LEU A 69 46.76 39.77 -1.75
CA LEU A 69 47.52 39.88 -2.98
C LEU A 69 46.99 41.07 -3.79
N ILE A 70 47.73 42.19 -3.75
CA ILE A 70 47.31 43.48 -4.30
C ILE A 70 47.95 43.73 -5.68
N GLU A 71 47.12 43.94 -6.69
CA GLU A 71 47.47 44.40 -8.03
C GLU A 71 46.94 45.83 -8.21
N ARG A 72 47.76 46.74 -8.75
CA ARG A 72 47.39 48.14 -9.00
C ARG A 72 47.57 48.47 -10.47
N ASP A 73 46.58 49.15 -11.03
CA ASP A 73 46.49 49.50 -12.44
C ASP A 73 45.87 50.90 -12.58
N VAL A 74 45.87 51.48 -13.77
CA VAL A 74 45.22 52.78 -14.05
C VAL A 74 44.32 52.57 -15.27
N ASP A 75 43.05 52.95 -15.14
CA ASP A 75 42.09 52.79 -16.24
C ASP A 75 42.54 53.64 -17.44
N PRO A 76 42.88 53.05 -18.60
CA PRO A 76 43.36 53.79 -19.76
C PRO A 76 42.30 54.72 -20.38
N ALA A 77 41.01 54.55 -20.06
CA ALA A 77 39.94 55.40 -20.56
C ALA A 77 39.68 56.64 -19.67
N THR A 78 39.83 56.52 -18.35
CA THR A 78 39.48 57.59 -17.39
C THR A 78 40.67 58.17 -16.62
N GLY A 79 41.83 57.50 -16.63
CA GLY A 79 43.01 57.88 -15.84
C GLY A 79 42.86 57.64 -14.32
N LEU A 80 41.79 56.96 -13.89
CA LEU A 80 41.49 56.71 -12.48
C LEU A 80 42.22 55.47 -11.94
N PRO A 81 42.58 55.45 -10.65
CA PRO A 81 43.29 54.33 -10.03
C PRO A 81 42.38 53.10 -9.91
N VAL A 82 42.79 52.00 -10.55
CA VAL A 82 42.12 50.71 -10.47
C VAL A 82 42.90 49.83 -9.49
N MET A 83 42.22 49.22 -8.54
CA MET A 83 42.83 48.27 -7.62
C MET A 83 42.13 46.92 -7.74
N GLN A 84 42.91 45.85 -7.83
CA GLN A 84 42.45 44.47 -7.78
C GLN A 84 43.12 43.80 -6.58
N VAL A 85 42.34 43.09 -5.77
CA VAL A 85 42.85 42.38 -4.60
C VAL A 85 42.30 40.97 -4.56
N LYS A 86 43.18 40.02 -4.27
CA LYS A 86 42.87 38.60 -4.14
C LYS A 86 43.21 38.12 -2.74
N ILE A 87 42.40 37.21 -2.20
CA ILE A 87 42.67 36.50 -0.95
C ILE A 87 42.48 35.00 -1.15
N ASP A 88 43.37 34.19 -0.58
CA ASP A 88 43.26 32.73 -0.61
C ASP A 88 42.65 32.21 0.68
N ILE A 89 41.60 31.39 0.55
CA ILE A 89 40.85 30.81 1.67
C ILE A 89 41.08 29.30 1.67
N SER A 90 41.68 28.82 2.75
CA SER A 90 41.98 27.40 2.98
C SER A 90 40.81 26.68 3.63
N ARG A 91 40.75 25.35 3.43
CA ARG A 91 39.74 24.49 4.05
C ARG A 91 39.69 24.62 5.58
N GLN A 92 40.85 24.74 6.23
CA GLN A 92 40.96 24.82 7.69
C GLN A 92 40.32 26.09 8.26
N GLN A 93 40.35 27.21 7.54
CA GLN A 93 39.69 28.46 7.95
C GLN A 93 38.16 28.32 7.94
N VAL A 94 37.61 27.53 7.01
CA VAL A 94 36.17 27.27 6.91
C VAL A 94 35.73 26.21 7.94
N GLU A 95 36.47 25.10 8.07
CA GLU A 95 36.16 24.02 9.04
C GLU A 95 36.16 24.50 10.50
N LYS A 96 36.97 25.50 10.85
CA LYS A 96 37.01 26.07 12.21
C LYS A 96 35.69 26.75 12.63
N ILE A 97 34.80 27.07 11.69
CA ILE A 97 33.54 27.80 11.91
C ILE A 97 32.31 26.89 11.62
N PHE A 98 32.52 25.63 11.21
CA PHE A 98 31.44 24.70 10.92
C PHE A 98 30.56 24.42 12.15
N GLY A 99 29.27 24.74 12.05
CA GLY A 99 28.25 24.43 13.05
C GLY A 99 27.46 25.63 13.60
N LEU A 100 27.81 26.87 13.24
CA LEU A 100 27.11 28.07 13.72
C LEU A 100 26.55 28.97 12.59
N ASP A 101 27.32 29.22 11.52
CA ASP A 101 26.89 30.05 10.38
C ASP A 101 27.67 29.67 9.09
N ASP A 102 27.15 30.07 7.93
CA ASP A 102 27.84 30.00 6.62
C ASP A 102 29.08 30.92 6.58
N TYR A 103 30.22 30.45 6.06
CA TYR A 103 31.41 31.28 5.89
C TYR A 103 31.26 32.24 4.70
N TRP A 104 31.24 33.54 4.96
CA TRP A 104 31.09 34.59 3.95
C TRP A 104 32.20 35.64 4.02
N CYS A 105 32.55 36.21 2.87
CA CYS A 105 33.45 37.33 2.72
C CYS A 105 32.80 38.46 1.92
N GLN A 106 33.03 39.70 2.34
CA GLN A 106 32.58 40.91 1.65
C GLN A 106 33.78 41.79 1.35
N CYS A 107 33.90 42.25 0.11
CA CYS A 107 34.92 43.21 -0.28
C CYS A 107 34.47 44.63 0.11
N VAL A 108 35.40 45.43 0.61
CA VAL A 108 35.18 46.86 0.88
C VAL A 108 36.24 47.65 0.13
N ALA A 109 35.80 48.64 -0.64
CA ALA A 109 36.65 49.54 -1.41
C ALA A 109 36.57 50.96 -0.85
N TRP A 110 37.69 51.67 -0.87
CA TRP A 110 37.83 53.07 -0.48
C TRP A 110 38.24 53.91 -1.69
N SER A 111 37.66 55.11 -1.78
CA SER A 111 38.10 56.19 -2.67
C SER A 111 38.56 57.39 -1.83
N THR A 112 38.79 58.54 -2.44
CA THR A 112 39.00 59.81 -1.73
C THR A 112 37.72 60.39 -1.11
N THR A 113 36.55 59.84 -1.43
CA THR A 113 35.22 60.44 -1.12
C THR A 113 34.41 59.62 -0.12
N GLY A 114 34.65 58.31 -0.06
CA GLY A 114 33.93 57.39 0.81
C GLY A 114 34.23 55.92 0.51
N THR A 115 33.36 55.04 1.01
CA THR A 115 33.50 53.58 0.89
C THR A 115 32.26 52.94 0.28
N GLN A 116 32.49 51.83 -0.43
CA GLN A 116 31.44 50.96 -0.95
C GLN A 116 31.74 49.51 -0.57
N LYS A 117 30.69 48.71 -0.36
CA LYS A 117 30.78 47.28 -0.04
C LYS A 117 30.20 46.46 -1.19
N SER A 118 30.82 45.32 -1.49
CA SER A 118 30.34 44.39 -2.51
C SER A 118 29.16 43.54 -2.01
N GLN A 119 28.61 42.69 -2.87
CA GLN A 119 27.89 41.48 -2.45
C GLN A 119 28.75 40.60 -1.52
N LYS A 120 28.08 39.71 -0.76
CA LYS A 120 28.75 38.68 0.05
C LYS A 120 29.00 37.46 -0.84
N ALA A 121 30.25 37.01 -0.89
CA ALA A 121 30.64 35.73 -1.46
C ALA A 121 30.69 34.67 -0.36
N TYR A 122 30.00 33.55 -0.57
CA TYR A 122 29.98 32.40 0.33
C TYR A 122 31.05 31.37 -0.08
N VAL A 123 31.79 30.89 0.91
CA VAL A 123 32.86 29.90 0.72
C VAL A 123 32.47 28.61 1.41
N ARG A 124 32.04 27.62 0.62
CA ARG A 124 31.55 26.33 1.14
C ARG A 124 32.47 25.18 0.76
N ILE A 125 32.51 24.15 1.59
CA ILE A 125 33.26 22.92 1.27
C ILE A 125 32.43 22.09 0.30
N ALA A 126 33.01 21.78 -0.86
CA ALA A 126 32.32 21.04 -1.91
C ALA A 126 32.19 19.57 -1.53
N TYR A 127 30.97 19.04 -1.55
CA TYR A 127 30.73 17.61 -1.39
C TYR A 127 29.52 17.14 -2.19
N LEU A 128 29.43 15.81 -2.38
CA LEU A 128 28.25 15.13 -2.90
C LEU A 128 28.16 13.78 -2.17
N ARG A 129 27.03 13.52 -1.50
CA ARG A 129 26.80 12.24 -0.81
C ARG A 129 26.82 11.06 -1.81
N LYS A 130 26.97 9.84 -1.28
CA LYS A 130 26.98 8.62 -2.10
C LYS A 130 25.57 8.11 -2.41
N ASN A 131 24.64 8.28 -1.47
CA ASN A 131 23.30 7.73 -1.54
C ASN A 131 22.35 8.82 -2.06
N PHE A 132 21.50 8.47 -3.02
CA PHE A 132 20.37 9.32 -3.44
C PHE A 132 19.34 9.43 -2.31
N GLU A 133 18.55 10.50 -2.34
CA GLU A 133 17.47 10.73 -1.37
C GLU A 133 16.20 9.97 -1.79
N GLU A 134 15.88 9.99 -3.09
CA GLU A 134 14.88 9.12 -3.71
C GLU A 134 15.45 8.56 -5.01
N GLU A 135 15.52 7.23 -5.12
CA GLU A 135 15.91 6.54 -6.35
C GLU A 135 14.67 6.18 -7.18
N PRO A 136 14.79 6.13 -8.52
CA PRO A 136 13.67 5.77 -9.36
C PRO A 136 13.27 4.31 -9.16
N LEU A 137 11.97 4.07 -8.98
CA LEU A 137 11.40 2.74 -8.84
C LEU A 137 10.86 2.23 -10.17
N GLY A 138 11.06 0.94 -10.45
CA GLY A 138 10.50 0.26 -11.62
C GLY A 138 8.97 0.30 -11.63
N LYS A 139 8.38 0.34 -12.82
CA LYS A 139 6.92 0.46 -13.01
C LYS A 139 6.44 -0.36 -14.20
N GLU A 140 5.34 -1.06 -13.98
CA GLU A 140 4.56 -1.68 -15.05
C GLU A 140 3.41 -0.74 -15.41
N VAL A 141 3.25 -0.42 -16.69
CA VAL A 141 2.30 0.60 -17.16
C VAL A 141 1.56 0.11 -18.41
N ALA A 142 0.27 0.42 -18.51
CA ALA A 142 -0.48 0.12 -19.73
C ALA A 142 -0.09 1.06 -20.87
N LEU A 143 -0.22 0.61 -22.12
CA LEU A 143 -0.07 1.45 -23.31
C LEU A 143 -0.84 2.79 -23.17
N ASP A 144 -0.25 3.86 -23.69
CA ASP A 144 -0.80 5.24 -23.73
C ASP A 144 -1.03 5.93 -22.37
N GLN A 145 -0.70 5.30 -21.23
CA GLN A 145 -0.70 5.97 -19.92
C GLN A 145 0.57 6.79 -19.67
N GLU A 146 0.48 7.77 -18.76
CA GLU A 146 1.63 8.59 -18.34
C GLU A 146 2.50 7.85 -17.31
N VAL A 147 3.83 7.93 -17.47
CA VAL A 147 4.81 7.39 -16.51
C VAL A 147 5.55 8.53 -15.84
N LEU A 148 5.39 8.67 -14.52
CA LEU A 148 6.25 9.50 -13.68
C LEU A 148 7.32 8.64 -13.00
N LEU A 149 8.59 8.84 -13.33
CA LEU A 149 9.75 8.33 -12.59
C LEU A 149 10.33 9.46 -11.73
N ARG A 150 10.40 9.22 -10.42
CA ARG A 150 10.93 10.19 -9.47
C ARG A 150 12.42 10.03 -9.26
N CYS A 151 13.11 11.12 -8.99
CA CYS A 151 14.50 11.09 -8.57
C CYS A 151 14.86 12.34 -7.77
N HIS A 152 15.25 12.15 -6.51
CA HIS A 152 15.85 13.21 -5.69
C HIS A 152 17.35 12.93 -5.56
N PRO A 153 18.22 13.80 -6.10
CA PRO A 153 19.67 13.57 -6.11
C PRO A 153 20.27 13.54 -4.69
N PRO A 154 21.49 12.98 -4.51
CA PRO A 154 22.17 13.03 -3.22
C PRO A 154 22.40 14.47 -2.75
N GLU A 155 22.19 14.75 -1.46
CA GLU A 155 22.62 16.02 -0.85
C GLU A 155 24.08 16.35 -1.23
N GLY A 156 24.29 17.59 -1.66
CA GLY A 156 25.58 18.08 -2.09
C GLY A 156 25.64 19.60 -2.12
N VAL A 157 26.85 20.12 -2.04
CA VAL A 157 27.14 21.56 -2.13
C VAL A 157 28.18 21.76 -3.25
N PRO A 158 27.87 22.54 -4.31
CA PRO A 158 26.53 23.04 -4.67
C PRO A 158 25.53 21.90 -4.96
N PRO A 159 24.22 22.18 -5.09
CA PRO A 159 23.22 21.20 -5.49
C PRO A 159 23.61 20.49 -6.80
N ALA A 160 23.21 19.23 -6.94
CA ALA A 160 23.59 18.42 -8.10
C ALA A 160 22.64 18.64 -9.30
N GLU A 161 23.22 18.76 -10.49
CA GLU A 161 22.49 18.68 -11.77
C GLU A 161 22.01 17.24 -12.01
N VAL A 162 20.79 17.06 -12.53
CA VAL A 162 20.23 15.74 -12.83
C VAL A 162 20.08 15.51 -14.33
N GLU A 163 20.64 14.38 -14.79
CA GLU A 163 20.55 13.85 -16.15
C GLU A 163 19.82 12.49 -16.09
N TRP A 164 18.95 12.20 -17.07
CA TRP A 164 18.29 10.89 -17.19
C TRP A 164 18.89 10.05 -18.31
N GLN A 165 19.03 8.74 -18.05
CA GLN A 165 19.53 7.78 -19.02
C GLN A 165 18.52 6.64 -19.23
N ARG A 166 18.28 6.22 -20.48
CA ARG A 166 17.52 5.02 -20.85
C ARG A 166 18.48 4.02 -21.49
N ASN A 167 18.60 2.83 -20.90
CA ASN A 167 19.55 1.80 -21.34
C ASN A 167 20.98 2.35 -21.49
N GLU A 168 21.41 3.16 -20.52
CA GLU A 168 22.70 3.90 -20.45
C GLU A 168 22.89 5.07 -21.44
N GLU A 169 21.99 5.27 -22.41
CA GLU A 169 21.98 6.43 -23.32
C GLU A 169 21.28 7.65 -22.70
N LEU A 170 21.78 8.86 -22.92
CA LEU A 170 21.18 10.09 -22.39
C LEU A 170 19.86 10.44 -23.10
N ILE A 171 18.84 10.78 -22.32
CA ILE A 171 17.54 11.25 -22.84
C ILE A 171 17.62 12.77 -23.04
N ASP A 172 17.44 13.26 -24.27
CA ASP A 172 17.28 14.69 -24.58
C ASP A 172 15.80 14.99 -24.90
N PRO A 173 15.07 15.73 -24.04
CA PRO A 173 13.68 16.15 -24.30
C PRO A 173 13.48 16.95 -25.60
N LYS A 174 14.56 17.46 -26.22
CA LYS A 174 14.49 18.13 -27.53
C LYS A 174 14.36 17.15 -28.71
N THR A 175 14.78 15.90 -28.54
CA THR A 175 14.77 14.89 -29.63
C THR A 175 13.48 14.08 -29.66
N ASP A 176 12.90 13.74 -28.51
CA ASP A 176 11.56 13.16 -28.40
C ASP A 176 10.71 13.91 -27.36
N PRO A 177 9.68 14.67 -27.78
CA PRO A 177 8.84 15.48 -26.90
C PRO A 177 7.90 14.64 -26.01
N ASN A 178 7.92 13.31 -26.12
CA ASN A 178 7.25 12.41 -25.17
C ASN A 178 7.89 12.46 -23.77
N PHE A 179 9.21 12.67 -23.72
CA PHE A 179 9.95 12.83 -22.47
C PHE A 179 9.92 14.28 -22.01
N PHE A 180 9.71 14.47 -20.71
CA PHE A 180 9.74 15.77 -20.06
C PHE A 180 10.43 15.65 -18.71
N ILE A 181 11.46 16.45 -18.47
CA ILE A 181 12.19 16.49 -17.19
C ILE A 181 11.69 17.73 -16.42
N THR A 182 11.16 17.52 -15.23
CA THR A 182 10.62 18.60 -14.38
C THR A 182 11.74 19.41 -13.72
N VAL A 183 11.40 20.60 -13.20
CA VAL A 183 12.33 21.37 -12.36
C VAL A 183 12.75 20.59 -11.11
N ASP A 184 11.84 19.80 -10.55
CA ASP A 184 12.07 18.88 -9.42
C ASP A 184 12.75 17.56 -9.85
N HIS A 185 13.50 17.58 -10.96
CA HIS A 185 14.34 16.47 -11.47
C HIS A 185 13.63 15.16 -11.89
N ASN A 186 12.32 15.07 -11.80
CA ASN A 186 11.54 13.88 -12.20
C ASN A 186 11.41 13.75 -13.72
N LEU A 187 11.38 12.52 -14.23
CA LEU A 187 11.13 12.21 -15.64
C LEU A 187 9.67 11.81 -15.85
N ILE A 188 9.00 12.47 -16.79
CA ILE A 188 7.64 12.16 -17.23
C ILE A 188 7.70 11.65 -18.67
N ILE A 189 7.09 10.48 -18.91
CA ILE A 189 6.78 9.94 -20.23
C ILE A 189 5.28 10.16 -20.46
N LYS A 190 4.90 11.06 -21.36
CA LYS A 190 3.50 11.50 -21.52
C LYS A 190 2.57 10.39 -22.00
N GLN A 191 3.05 9.55 -22.90
CA GLN A 191 2.33 8.39 -23.44
C GLN A 191 3.27 7.20 -23.52
N ALA A 192 3.00 6.15 -22.75
CA ALA A 192 3.81 4.94 -22.72
C ALA A 192 3.70 4.14 -24.03
N ARG A 193 4.77 4.10 -24.81
CA ARG A 193 4.89 3.30 -26.04
C ARG A 193 5.61 1.99 -25.74
N LEU A 194 5.37 0.93 -26.51
CA LEU A 194 6.12 -0.34 -26.36
C LEU A 194 7.64 -0.15 -26.40
N ALA A 195 8.13 0.78 -27.22
CA ALA A 195 9.54 1.15 -27.35
C ALA A 195 10.13 1.92 -26.13
N ASP A 196 9.29 2.35 -25.19
CA ASP A 196 9.73 3.00 -23.94
C ASP A 196 10.04 1.97 -22.85
N THR A 197 9.82 0.68 -23.10
CA THR A 197 10.25 -0.42 -22.22
C THR A 197 11.77 -0.46 -22.11
N GLY A 198 12.31 -0.37 -20.89
CA GLY A 198 13.76 -0.32 -20.68
C GLY A 198 14.16 0.06 -19.26
N ASN A 199 15.47 0.16 -19.04
CA ASN A 199 16.06 0.53 -17.75
C ASN A 199 16.38 2.02 -17.72
N TYR A 200 15.70 2.76 -16.84
CA TYR A 200 15.87 4.20 -16.64
C TYR A 200 16.73 4.46 -15.41
N THR A 201 17.87 5.12 -15.61
CA THR A 201 18.84 5.46 -14.57
C THR A 201 18.86 6.97 -14.38
N CYS A 202 18.67 7.45 -13.16
CA CYS A 202 18.86 8.85 -12.81
C CYS A 202 20.34 9.10 -12.50
N VAL A 203 20.88 10.24 -12.94
CA VAL A 203 22.30 10.56 -12.77
C VAL A 203 22.47 11.96 -12.21
N ALA A 204 22.97 12.04 -10.98
CA ALA A 204 23.28 13.28 -10.29
C ALA A 204 24.75 13.65 -10.49
N LYS A 205 25.02 14.92 -10.78
CA LYS A 205 26.35 15.43 -11.13
C LYS A 205 26.62 16.76 -10.41
N ASN A 206 27.77 16.85 -9.78
CA ASN A 206 28.28 18.08 -9.16
C ASN A 206 29.78 18.20 -9.45
N ILE A 207 30.39 19.36 -9.19
CA ILE A 207 31.82 19.67 -9.36
C ILE A 207 32.77 18.67 -8.67
N VAL A 208 32.27 17.91 -7.70
CA VAL A 208 33.03 16.90 -6.95
C VAL A 208 32.99 15.53 -7.62
N ALA A 209 31.83 15.10 -8.14
CA ALA A 209 31.59 13.74 -8.63
C ALA A 209 30.29 13.61 -9.44
N ARG A 210 30.20 12.52 -10.22
CA ARG A 210 28.96 11.99 -10.82
C ARG A 210 28.52 10.75 -10.04
N ARG A 211 27.22 10.55 -9.87
CA ARG A 211 26.57 9.44 -9.16
C ARG A 211 25.40 8.93 -9.99
N LYS A 212 25.32 7.63 -10.21
CA LYS A 212 24.15 6.97 -10.83
C LYS A 212 23.29 6.37 -9.72
N SER A 213 21.98 6.45 -9.86
CA SER A 213 21.03 5.72 -9.02
C SER A 213 21.02 4.24 -9.38
N SER A 214 20.28 3.43 -8.61
CA SER A 214 19.70 2.18 -9.12
C SER A 214 18.84 2.44 -10.37
N SER A 215 18.77 1.45 -11.28
CA SER A 215 18.01 1.55 -12.53
C SER A 215 16.57 1.08 -12.35
N ALA A 216 15.60 1.93 -12.70
CA ALA A 216 14.19 1.57 -12.76
C ALA A 216 13.85 0.87 -14.07
N THR A 217 13.50 -0.42 -14.02
CA THR A 217 12.91 -1.09 -15.18
C THR A 217 11.47 -0.62 -15.36
N VAL A 218 11.19 0.03 -16.49
CA VAL A 218 9.82 0.35 -16.93
C VAL A 218 9.40 -0.69 -17.96
N ILE A 219 8.23 -1.29 -17.75
CA ILE A 219 7.65 -2.31 -18.62
C ILE A 219 6.31 -1.80 -19.12
N VAL A 220 6.19 -1.57 -20.43
CA VAL A 220 4.91 -1.19 -21.04
C VAL A 220 4.17 -2.46 -21.46
N TYR A 221 3.02 -2.71 -20.85
CA TYR A 221 2.19 -3.88 -21.10
C TYR A 221 0.94 -3.54 -21.94
N VAL A 222 0.39 -4.56 -22.57
CA VAL A 222 -0.87 -4.48 -23.34
C VAL A 222 -1.81 -5.52 -22.76
N ASN A 223 -2.99 -5.09 -22.31
CA ASN A 223 -4.03 -5.99 -21.82
C ASN A 223 -4.76 -6.65 -22.99
N GLY A 224 -5.17 -7.90 -22.79
CA GLY A 224 -5.91 -8.67 -23.78
C GLY A 224 -7.29 -8.11 -24.06
N GLY A 225 -7.55 -7.79 -25.33
CA GLY A 225 -8.88 -7.50 -25.84
C GLY A 225 -9.45 -8.66 -26.67
N TRP A 226 -10.75 -8.87 -26.54
CA TRP A 226 -11.46 -9.89 -27.31
C TRP A 226 -11.57 -9.52 -28.79
N SER A 227 -11.31 -10.50 -29.67
CA SER A 227 -11.71 -10.43 -31.07
C SER A 227 -13.24 -10.33 -31.20
N THR A 228 -13.70 -9.91 -32.37
CA THR A 228 -15.10 -10.08 -32.76
C THR A 228 -15.48 -11.56 -32.72
N TRP A 229 -16.74 -11.83 -32.36
CA TRP A 229 -17.27 -13.19 -32.34
C TRP A 229 -17.29 -13.79 -33.75
N ALA A 230 -16.85 -15.04 -33.88
CA ALA A 230 -17.04 -15.84 -35.07
C ALA A 230 -18.54 -16.06 -35.36
N THR A 231 -18.84 -16.49 -36.60
CA THR A 231 -20.17 -16.93 -36.99
C THR A 231 -20.62 -18.15 -36.17
N TRP A 232 -21.94 -18.32 -36.01
CA TRP A 232 -22.50 -19.50 -35.36
C TRP A 232 -22.23 -20.76 -36.19
N SER A 233 -21.86 -21.84 -35.52
CA SER A 233 -21.78 -23.18 -36.12
C SER A 233 -23.15 -23.64 -36.59
N ALA A 234 -23.18 -24.60 -37.52
CA ALA A 234 -24.38 -25.38 -37.80
C ALA A 234 -24.97 -26.00 -36.51
N CYS A 235 -26.28 -26.24 -36.52
CA CYS A 235 -26.97 -26.84 -35.39
C CYS A 235 -26.51 -28.29 -35.17
N SER A 236 -26.19 -28.66 -33.93
CA SER A 236 -25.65 -30.00 -33.63
C SER A 236 -26.63 -31.16 -33.86
N ALA A 237 -27.93 -30.88 -33.94
CA ALA A 237 -28.96 -31.87 -34.20
C ALA A 237 -29.31 -31.86 -35.70
N VAL A 238 -29.39 -33.05 -36.31
CA VAL A 238 -29.85 -33.21 -37.70
C VAL A 238 -31.32 -32.81 -37.84
N CYS A 239 -32.12 -33.06 -36.80
CA CYS A 239 -33.52 -32.66 -36.71
C CYS A 239 -33.90 -32.38 -35.25
N GLY A 240 -34.89 -31.52 -35.02
CA GLY A 240 -35.33 -31.14 -33.68
C GLY A 240 -34.37 -30.21 -32.94
N ARG A 241 -34.40 -30.23 -31.60
CA ARG A 241 -33.63 -29.31 -30.75
C ARG A 241 -32.15 -29.72 -30.66
N GLY A 242 -31.26 -28.79 -30.98
CA GLY A 242 -29.81 -28.93 -30.87
C GLY A 242 -29.13 -27.67 -30.35
N TRP A 243 -27.81 -27.59 -30.50
CA TRP A 243 -27.00 -26.46 -30.05
C TRP A 243 -26.11 -25.93 -31.17
N GLN A 244 -26.01 -24.61 -31.25
CA GLN A 244 -25.04 -23.89 -32.06
C GLN A 244 -24.01 -23.24 -31.14
N LYS A 245 -22.77 -23.10 -31.62
CA LYS A 245 -21.64 -22.54 -30.86
C LYS A 245 -20.99 -21.42 -31.66
N ARG A 246 -20.48 -20.39 -30.99
CA ARG A 246 -19.54 -19.42 -31.57
C ARG A 246 -18.40 -19.16 -30.61
N SER A 247 -17.24 -18.79 -31.14
CA SER A 247 -16.03 -18.52 -30.36
C SER A 247 -15.46 -17.13 -30.66
N ARG A 248 -14.59 -16.66 -29.76
CA ARG A 248 -13.76 -15.47 -29.91
C ARG A 248 -12.38 -15.73 -29.31
N SER A 249 -11.35 -15.07 -29.82
CA SER A 249 -9.95 -15.20 -29.38
C SER A 249 -9.48 -13.95 -28.64
N CYS A 250 -8.51 -14.09 -27.74
CA CYS A 250 -7.93 -12.98 -27.00
C CYS A 250 -6.78 -12.35 -27.82
N THR A 251 -7.13 -11.65 -28.89
CA THR A 251 -6.19 -11.25 -29.95
C THR A 251 -6.44 -9.84 -30.51
N ASN A 252 -7.26 -9.02 -29.85
CA ASN A 252 -7.62 -7.68 -30.32
C ASN A 252 -7.70 -6.65 -29.17
N PRO A 253 -6.57 -6.21 -28.60
CA PRO A 253 -5.20 -6.67 -28.90
C PRO A 253 -4.83 -7.97 -28.15
N THR A 254 -3.75 -8.62 -28.57
CA THR A 254 -3.16 -9.76 -27.85
C THR A 254 -2.45 -9.25 -26.58
N PRO A 255 -2.55 -9.94 -25.42
CA PRO A 255 -1.79 -9.54 -24.24
C PRO A 255 -0.28 -9.59 -24.48
N LEU A 256 0.46 -8.58 -24.00
CA LEU A 256 1.93 -8.51 -24.09
C LEU A 256 2.54 -8.04 -22.77
N ASN A 257 3.80 -8.43 -22.52
CA ASN A 257 4.63 -8.03 -21.37
C ASN A 257 3.93 -8.18 -20.00
N GLY A 258 3.22 -9.29 -19.78
CA GLY A 258 2.52 -9.56 -18.53
C GLY A 258 1.10 -9.00 -18.42
N GLY A 259 0.62 -8.27 -19.44
CA GLY A 259 -0.74 -7.73 -19.48
C GLY A 259 -1.84 -8.79 -19.32
N THR A 260 -2.99 -8.37 -18.79
CA THR A 260 -4.05 -9.29 -18.35
C THR A 260 -4.65 -10.10 -19.50
N SER A 261 -5.03 -11.35 -19.22
CA SER A 261 -5.81 -12.16 -20.17
C SER A 261 -7.26 -11.65 -20.26
N CYS A 262 -7.89 -11.84 -21.43
CA CYS A 262 -9.24 -11.34 -21.67
C CYS A 262 -10.29 -11.96 -20.73
N GLU A 263 -11.08 -11.11 -20.06
CA GLU A 263 -12.07 -11.57 -19.08
C GLU A 263 -13.37 -12.11 -19.72
N GLY A 264 -13.89 -13.20 -19.15
CA GLY A 264 -15.15 -13.83 -19.55
C GLY A 264 -14.98 -15.01 -20.51
N GLN A 265 -16.10 -15.49 -21.07
CA GLN A 265 -16.11 -16.73 -21.85
C GLN A 265 -15.59 -16.53 -23.28
N SER A 266 -14.73 -17.45 -23.75
CA SER A 266 -14.23 -17.53 -25.13
C SER A 266 -15.20 -18.24 -26.09
N VAL A 267 -16.18 -18.98 -25.55
CA VAL A 267 -17.18 -19.76 -26.31
C VAL A 267 -18.57 -19.46 -25.79
N GLN A 268 -19.50 -19.15 -26.69
CA GLN A 268 -20.92 -19.02 -26.40
C GLN A 268 -21.69 -20.18 -27.06
N LYS A 269 -22.70 -20.70 -26.36
CA LYS A 269 -23.64 -21.71 -26.86
C LYS A 269 -25.04 -21.12 -26.88
N SER A 270 -25.82 -21.45 -27.90
CA SER A 270 -27.25 -21.12 -27.97
C SER A 270 -28.05 -22.33 -28.47
N ALA A 271 -29.30 -22.44 -28.04
CA ALA A 271 -30.20 -23.45 -28.55
C ALA A 271 -30.57 -23.13 -30.02
N CYS A 272 -30.76 -24.17 -30.82
CA CYS A 272 -31.27 -24.09 -32.18
C CYS A 272 -32.27 -25.23 -32.40
N THR A 273 -33.16 -25.06 -33.37
CA THR A 273 -34.06 -26.14 -33.81
C THR A 273 -33.80 -26.38 -35.29
N ALA A 274 -33.29 -27.55 -35.63
CA ALA A 274 -33.19 -28.01 -37.01
C ALA A 274 -34.55 -28.53 -37.47
N THR A 275 -35.01 -28.13 -38.66
CA THR A 275 -36.25 -28.61 -39.25
C THR A 275 -36.16 -30.10 -39.56
N CYS A 276 -37.14 -30.88 -39.10
CA CYS A 276 -37.21 -32.32 -39.33
C CYS A 276 -37.71 -32.64 -40.76
N PRO A 277 -37.30 -33.76 -41.37
CA PRO A 277 -38.04 -34.36 -42.49
C PRO A 277 -39.46 -34.71 -42.04
N VAL A 278 -40.44 -34.55 -42.94
CA VAL A 278 -41.84 -34.95 -42.74
C VAL A 278 -42.21 -35.92 -43.85
N ASP A 279 -42.46 -37.18 -43.50
CA ASP A 279 -42.93 -38.20 -44.44
C ASP A 279 -44.38 -37.93 -44.86
N GLY A 280 -44.69 -38.16 -46.13
CA GLY A 280 -46.00 -37.95 -46.72
C GLY A 280 -47.06 -38.93 -46.23
N GLY A 281 -48.23 -38.42 -45.89
CA GLY A 281 -49.43 -39.19 -45.58
C GLY A 281 -50.53 -38.98 -46.64
N TRP A 282 -51.17 -40.07 -47.03
CA TRP A 282 -52.32 -40.04 -47.92
C TRP A 282 -53.51 -39.35 -47.26
N SER A 283 -54.22 -38.52 -48.02
CA SER A 283 -55.54 -38.04 -47.63
C SER A 283 -56.54 -39.20 -47.56
N GLU A 284 -57.66 -38.95 -46.87
CA GLU A 284 -58.86 -39.74 -47.10
C GLU A 284 -59.23 -39.78 -48.59
N TRP A 285 -59.79 -40.90 -49.03
CA TRP A 285 -60.24 -41.06 -50.41
C TRP A 285 -61.44 -40.16 -50.70
N SER A 286 -61.47 -39.57 -51.90
CA SER A 286 -62.66 -38.90 -52.42
C SER A 286 -63.82 -39.88 -52.58
N LYS A 287 -65.05 -39.34 -52.62
CA LYS A 287 -66.23 -40.14 -52.94
C LYS A 287 -66.10 -40.68 -54.36
N TRP A 288 -66.54 -41.93 -54.58
CA TRP A 288 -66.63 -42.51 -55.91
C TRP A 288 -67.42 -41.60 -56.86
N SER A 289 -66.96 -41.49 -58.11
CA SER A 289 -67.70 -40.79 -59.15
C SER A 289 -69.03 -41.47 -59.48
N PRO A 290 -69.96 -40.78 -60.15
CA PRO A 290 -70.92 -41.46 -61.02
C PRO A 290 -70.19 -42.39 -62.00
N CYS A 291 -70.88 -43.44 -62.43
CA CYS A 291 -70.34 -44.42 -63.38
C CYS A 291 -70.09 -43.78 -64.76
N GLY A 292 -68.93 -44.04 -65.36
CA GLY A 292 -68.61 -43.66 -66.73
C GLY A 292 -69.35 -44.49 -67.79
N ALA A 293 -69.32 -44.02 -69.03
CA ALA A 293 -69.92 -44.74 -70.17
C ALA A 293 -69.22 -46.08 -70.49
N ASP A 294 -68.02 -46.27 -69.95
CA ASP A 294 -67.19 -47.48 -69.98
C ASP A 294 -67.49 -48.45 -68.82
N CYS A 295 -68.54 -48.20 -68.04
CA CYS A 295 -68.93 -48.98 -66.84
C CYS A 295 -67.88 -48.98 -65.71
N THR A 296 -67.00 -47.97 -65.62
CA THR A 296 -66.08 -47.81 -64.48
C THR A 296 -66.43 -46.61 -63.62
N MET A 297 -66.13 -46.69 -62.32
CA MET A 297 -66.12 -45.57 -61.39
C MET A 297 -64.71 -45.41 -60.81
N TRP A 298 -64.30 -44.17 -60.56
CA TRP A 298 -63.01 -43.86 -59.95
C TRP A 298 -63.15 -43.13 -58.61
N ARG A 299 -62.10 -43.19 -57.81
CA ARG A 299 -61.85 -42.28 -56.69
C ARG A 299 -60.38 -41.95 -56.60
N SER A 300 -60.08 -40.79 -56.03
CA SER A 300 -58.75 -40.20 -55.93
C SER A 300 -58.40 -39.86 -54.48
N ARG A 301 -57.10 -39.74 -54.19
CA ARG A 301 -56.56 -39.21 -52.94
C ARG A 301 -55.26 -38.46 -53.22
N GLU A 302 -54.89 -37.53 -52.36
CA GLU A 302 -53.71 -36.70 -52.53
C GLU A 302 -52.72 -36.92 -51.38
N CYS A 303 -51.43 -36.73 -51.62
CA CYS A 303 -50.38 -36.88 -50.60
C CYS A 303 -50.26 -35.60 -49.74
N THR A 304 -51.32 -35.28 -48.99
CA THR A 304 -51.50 -33.97 -48.32
C THR A 304 -51.72 -34.06 -46.81
N GLN A 305 -51.68 -35.26 -46.22
CA GLN A 305 -52.14 -35.50 -44.85
C GLN A 305 -51.13 -36.31 -44.00
N PRO A 306 -49.90 -35.79 -43.74
CA PRO A 306 -49.38 -34.48 -44.14
C PRO A 306 -48.65 -34.51 -45.51
N THR A 307 -48.41 -33.34 -46.10
CA THR A 307 -47.57 -33.20 -47.30
C THR A 307 -46.10 -33.52 -46.99
N PRO A 308 -45.36 -34.23 -47.89
CA PRO A 308 -43.93 -34.45 -47.72
C PRO A 308 -43.16 -33.12 -47.62
N SER A 309 -42.20 -33.05 -46.71
CA SER A 309 -41.35 -31.87 -46.55
C SER A 309 -39.94 -32.25 -46.11
N THR A 310 -38.97 -31.36 -46.38
CA THR A 310 -37.60 -31.42 -45.82
C THR A 310 -36.90 -32.78 -46.02
N GLY A 311 -37.14 -33.43 -47.17
CA GLY A 311 -36.53 -34.70 -47.54
C GLY A 311 -37.22 -35.95 -46.97
N GLY A 312 -38.45 -35.83 -46.46
CA GLY A 312 -39.29 -36.97 -46.11
C GLY A 312 -39.75 -37.76 -47.34
N LYS A 313 -40.28 -38.96 -47.10
CA LYS A 313 -40.70 -39.90 -48.15
C LYS A 313 -42.01 -39.48 -48.80
N GLU A 314 -42.11 -39.69 -50.12
CA GLU A 314 -43.36 -39.61 -50.86
C GLU A 314 -44.35 -40.71 -50.44
N CYS A 315 -45.65 -40.44 -50.60
CA CYS A 315 -46.69 -41.41 -50.25
C CYS A 315 -46.62 -42.67 -51.14
N GLN A 316 -46.63 -43.87 -50.53
CA GLN A 316 -46.57 -45.13 -51.26
C GLN A 316 -47.96 -45.68 -51.57
N GLY A 317 -48.22 -45.99 -52.85
CA GLY A 317 -49.47 -46.55 -53.36
C GLY A 317 -49.99 -45.78 -54.58
N LEU A 318 -51.13 -46.21 -55.13
CA LEU A 318 -51.82 -45.45 -56.17
C LEU A 318 -52.62 -44.29 -55.57
N ASP A 319 -52.58 -43.15 -56.25
CA ASP A 319 -53.37 -41.93 -56.02
C ASP A 319 -54.78 -42.04 -56.61
N LEU A 320 -54.95 -42.81 -57.69
CA LEU A 320 -56.22 -43.11 -58.34
C LEU A 320 -56.58 -44.60 -58.21
N GLN A 321 -57.86 -44.90 -57.92
CA GLN A 321 -58.39 -46.26 -57.90
C GLN A 321 -59.65 -46.35 -58.75
N SER A 322 -59.77 -47.38 -59.58
CA SER A 322 -60.97 -47.70 -60.38
C SER A 322 -61.63 -49.01 -59.94
N LEU A 323 -62.94 -49.10 -60.13
CA LEU A 323 -63.77 -50.30 -59.97
C LEU A 323 -64.86 -50.34 -61.06
N ASN A 324 -65.29 -51.53 -61.44
CA ASN A 324 -66.41 -51.70 -62.37
C ASN A 324 -67.75 -51.51 -61.64
N CYS A 325 -68.69 -50.84 -62.29
CA CYS A 325 -70.03 -50.58 -61.75
C CYS A 325 -70.92 -51.84 -61.82
N THR A 326 -71.98 -51.85 -61.01
CA THR A 326 -73.01 -52.89 -61.09
C THR A 326 -73.89 -52.70 -62.33
N SER A 327 -74.34 -53.83 -62.90
CA SER A 327 -74.98 -53.90 -64.23
C SER A 327 -76.26 -53.07 -64.43
N GLU A 328 -76.84 -52.51 -63.38
CA GLU A 328 -78.06 -51.68 -63.42
C GLU A 328 -77.77 -50.17 -63.55
N GLN A 329 -76.50 -49.76 -63.49
CA GLN A 329 -76.08 -48.34 -63.50
C GLN A 329 -75.37 -47.91 -64.79
N CYS A 330 -75.23 -48.80 -65.78
CA CYS A 330 -74.68 -48.45 -67.09
C CYS A 330 -75.80 -48.13 -68.09
N PRO A 331 -75.86 -46.91 -68.66
CA PRO A 331 -76.87 -46.56 -69.66
C PRO A 331 -76.59 -47.29 -70.98
N GLN A 332 -77.50 -48.17 -71.39
CA GLN A 332 -77.46 -48.81 -72.71
C GLN A 332 -77.87 -47.83 -73.82
N SER A 333 -77.07 -47.76 -74.89
CA SER A 333 -77.49 -47.17 -76.17
C SER A 333 -76.95 -47.98 -77.35
N ASP A 334 -77.84 -48.23 -78.30
CA ASP A 334 -77.65 -49.18 -79.40
C ASP A 334 -76.71 -48.72 -80.53
N HIS A 335 -75.98 -49.69 -81.08
CA HIS A 335 -75.63 -49.86 -82.50
C HIS A 335 -75.29 -48.62 -83.38
N LYS A 336 -73.99 -48.46 -83.73
CA LYS A 336 -73.47 -48.95 -85.04
C LYS A 336 -71.95 -48.78 -85.24
N GLU A 337 -71.30 -49.91 -85.50
CA GLU A 337 -70.01 -50.05 -86.21
C GLU A 337 -70.09 -49.53 -87.67
N PRO A 338 -68.96 -49.17 -88.35
CA PRO A 338 -67.93 -50.15 -88.75
C PRO A 338 -66.45 -49.67 -88.79
N SER A 339 -65.62 -50.35 -88.00
CA SER A 339 -64.48 -51.21 -88.41
C SER A 339 -63.50 -50.86 -89.58
N VAL A 340 -62.21 -51.17 -89.34
CA VAL A 340 -61.10 -51.52 -90.28
C VAL A 340 -60.29 -50.32 -90.88
N LYS A 341 -59.02 -50.08 -90.50
CA LYS A 341 -57.84 -50.95 -90.73
C LYS A 341 -56.77 -50.91 -89.62
N GLN A 342 -56.28 -52.09 -89.25
CA GLN A 342 -54.97 -52.26 -88.60
C GLN A 342 -53.82 -51.89 -89.55
N LYS A 343 -52.80 -51.20 -89.03
CA LYS A 343 -51.41 -51.42 -89.39
C LYS A 343 -50.55 -51.20 -88.15
N GLY A 344 -49.77 -52.21 -87.77
CA GLY A 344 -48.92 -52.18 -86.57
C GLY A 344 -47.50 -51.69 -86.86
N SER A 345 -46.58 -52.18 -86.02
CA SER A 345 -45.14 -51.89 -85.91
C SER A 345 -44.77 -50.56 -85.26
N SER A 346 -44.26 -50.68 -84.03
CA SER A 346 -43.03 -50.06 -83.48
C SER A 346 -42.69 -48.61 -83.83
N ASP A 347 -42.31 -47.83 -82.81
CA ASP A 347 -40.86 -47.68 -82.58
C ASP A 347 -40.51 -47.39 -81.11
N VAL A 348 -39.48 -48.12 -80.66
CA VAL A 348 -38.73 -47.84 -79.45
C VAL A 348 -37.65 -46.83 -79.84
N ILE A 349 -37.55 -45.71 -79.12
CA ILE A 349 -36.31 -44.93 -79.08
C ILE A 349 -35.78 -45.01 -77.65
N GLY A 350 -34.66 -45.70 -77.50
CA GLY A 350 -34.05 -45.98 -76.20
C GLY A 350 -33.46 -44.73 -75.57
N ALA A 351 -33.53 -44.65 -74.24
CA ALA A 351 -32.87 -43.62 -73.45
C ALA A 351 -31.48 -44.11 -72.98
N GLU A 352 -30.50 -44.10 -73.88
CA GLU A 352 -29.08 -44.26 -73.54
C GLU A 352 -28.26 -43.16 -74.24
N ASP A 353 -28.03 -42.03 -73.55
CA ASP A 353 -26.85 -41.15 -73.71
C ASP A 353 -26.90 -39.88 -72.81
N VAL A 354 -27.07 -40.05 -71.49
CA VAL A 354 -26.96 -38.93 -70.52
C VAL A 354 -26.05 -39.24 -69.32
N ALA A 355 -25.88 -40.53 -68.96
CA ALA A 355 -25.06 -40.92 -67.81
C ALA A 355 -23.54 -40.75 -68.02
N LEU A 356 -23.04 -40.82 -69.26
CA LEU A 356 -21.60 -40.85 -69.55
C LEU A 356 -20.94 -39.46 -69.43
N TYR A 357 -21.62 -38.39 -69.84
CA TYR A 357 -21.07 -37.03 -69.84
C TYR A 357 -20.87 -36.45 -68.43
N VAL A 358 -21.74 -36.77 -67.47
CA VAL A 358 -21.65 -36.29 -66.08
C VAL A 358 -20.41 -36.88 -65.38
N GLY A 359 -20.09 -38.15 -65.64
CA GLY A 359 -18.92 -38.83 -65.08
C GLY A 359 -17.59 -38.22 -65.53
N ILE A 360 -17.47 -37.87 -66.83
CA ILE A 360 -16.23 -37.33 -67.40
C ILE A 360 -15.89 -35.94 -66.79
N VAL A 361 -16.90 -35.09 -66.58
CA VAL A 361 -16.71 -33.75 -65.98
C VAL A 361 -16.25 -33.86 -64.51
N ALA A 362 -16.81 -34.80 -63.74
CA ALA A 362 -16.40 -35.03 -62.35
C ALA A 362 -14.94 -35.51 -62.24
N VAL A 363 -14.51 -36.42 -63.12
CA VAL A 363 -13.12 -36.92 -63.14
C VAL A 363 -12.14 -35.81 -63.55
N ALA A 364 -12.48 -34.97 -64.53
CA ALA A 364 -11.66 -33.82 -64.92
C ALA A 364 -11.48 -32.79 -63.79
N LEU A 365 -12.53 -32.53 -63.00
CA LEU A 365 -12.46 -31.64 -61.82
C LEU A 365 -11.59 -32.23 -60.69
N CYS A 366 -11.69 -33.53 -60.41
CA CYS A 366 -10.82 -34.18 -59.43
C CYS A 366 -9.34 -34.19 -59.85
N LEU A 367 -9.04 -34.46 -61.13
CA LEU A 367 -7.66 -34.46 -61.63
C LEU A 367 -7.02 -33.06 -61.63
N THR A 368 -7.78 -32.02 -61.96
CA THR A 368 -7.29 -30.63 -61.89
C THR A 368 -7.05 -30.16 -60.45
N LEU A 369 -7.93 -30.50 -59.50
CA LEU A 369 -7.69 -30.24 -58.07
C LEU A 369 -6.44 -30.95 -57.53
N LEU A 370 -6.23 -32.21 -57.88
CA LEU A 370 -5.02 -32.95 -57.51
C LEU A 370 -3.75 -32.30 -58.06
N LEU A 371 -3.78 -31.84 -59.32
CA LEU A 371 -2.64 -31.16 -59.96
C LEU A 371 -2.31 -29.82 -59.26
N ILE A 372 -3.33 -29.06 -58.85
CA ILE A 372 -3.15 -27.81 -58.07
C ILE A 372 -2.51 -28.12 -56.71
N VAL A 373 -2.98 -29.14 -55.98
CA VAL A 373 -2.37 -29.55 -54.70
C VAL A 373 -0.91 -29.98 -54.90
N LEU A 374 -0.61 -30.73 -55.96
CA LEU A 374 0.75 -31.20 -56.25
C LEU A 374 1.70 -30.04 -56.61
N VAL A 375 1.21 -29.02 -57.34
CA VAL A 375 1.94 -27.77 -57.58
C VAL A 375 2.16 -26.97 -56.30
N LEU A 376 1.17 -26.87 -55.41
CA LEU A 376 1.32 -26.17 -54.12
C LEU A 376 2.33 -26.87 -53.19
N VAL A 377 2.34 -28.20 -53.16
CA VAL A 377 3.33 -28.99 -52.42
C VAL A 377 4.72 -28.85 -53.06
N TYR A 378 4.83 -28.83 -54.39
CA TYR A 378 6.10 -28.62 -55.08
C TYR A 378 6.68 -27.21 -54.85
N ARG A 379 5.84 -26.17 -54.82
CA ARG A 379 6.27 -24.80 -54.47
C ARG A 379 6.72 -24.72 -53.00
N ARG A 380 5.93 -25.25 -52.06
CA ARG A 380 6.34 -25.33 -50.64
C ARG A 380 7.65 -26.10 -50.41
N LYS A 381 7.91 -27.14 -51.21
CA LYS A 381 9.17 -27.91 -51.11
C LYS A 381 10.39 -27.19 -51.71
N LYS A 382 10.19 -26.13 -52.50
CA LYS A 382 11.28 -25.34 -53.12
C LYS A 382 11.69 -24.11 -52.29
N GLU A 383 10.84 -23.65 -51.37
CA GLU A 383 11.10 -22.51 -50.48
C GLU A 383 11.67 -22.93 -49.11
N GLY A 384 11.92 -24.22 -48.90
CA GLY A 384 12.51 -24.76 -47.66
C GLY A 384 14.03 -24.89 -47.71
N LEU A 385 14.76 -23.76 -47.67
CA LEU A 385 16.15 -23.72 -47.23
C LEU A 385 16.43 -22.40 -46.48
N ASP A 386 17.19 -22.50 -45.40
CA ASP A 386 17.50 -21.47 -44.38
C ASP A 386 16.37 -21.04 -43.41
N ALA A 387 16.81 -20.47 -42.27
CA ALA A 387 16.04 -20.05 -41.08
C ALA A 387 15.64 -21.15 -40.06
N ASP A 388 16.69 -21.80 -39.53
CA ASP A 388 17.03 -21.98 -38.11
C ASP A 388 16.07 -21.54 -36.96
N VAL A 389 16.25 -22.26 -35.84
CA VAL A 389 15.99 -21.90 -34.42
C VAL A 389 14.54 -21.88 -33.87
N ALA A 390 14.26 -22.98 -33.15
CA ALA A 390 13.59 -23.10 -31.85
C ALA A 390 12.14 -22.63 -31.66
N ASP A 391 11.25 -23.62 -31.62
CA ASP A 391 10.22 -23.68 -30.59
C ASP A 391 9.97 -25.15 -30.18
N SER A 392 10.08 -25.48 -28.89
CA SER A 392 9.37 -26.63 -28.31
C SER A 392 9.51 -26.68 -26.80
N SER A 393 8.36 -26.71 -26.14
CA SER A 393 8.20 -26.90 -24.71
C SER A 393 7.86 -28.37 -24.38
N ILE A 394 8.08 -28.74 -23.12
CA ILE A 394 7.47 -29.87 -22.38
C ILE A 394 8.23 -31.23 -22.39
N LEU A 395 8.25 -31.83 -21.19
CA LEU A 395 8.87 -33.10 -20.76
C LEU A 395 8.03 -34.33 -21.22
N THR A 396 8.44 -35.62 -21.17
CA THR A 396 9.12 -36.40 -20.11
C THR A 396 9.70 -37.76 -20.59
N THR A 397 10.65 -38.32 -19.82
CA THR A 397 11.00 -39.77 -19.58
C THR A 397 11.67 -40.68 -20.65
N GLY A 398 12.87 -41.21 -20.32
CA GLY A 398 13.07 -42.70 -20.24
C GLY A 398 14.42 -43.37 -20.67
N PHE A 399 15.29 -43.75 -19.70
CA PHE A 399 16.24 -44.93 -19.66
C PHE A 399 17.41 -45.03 -20.70
N GLN A 400 18.59 -45.69 -20.49
CA GLN A 400 19.47 -46.19 -19.39
C GLN A 400 20.90 -46.53 -19.99
N PRO A 401 21.96 -47.02 -19.27
CA PRO A 401 23.38 -46.63 -19.51
C PRO A 401 24.45 -47.76 -19.62
N MET A 402 25.74 -47.33 -19.70
CA MET A 402 27.02 -47.97 -19.30
C MET A 402 28.06 -46.84 -18.97
N GLY A 403 29.23 -47.01 -18.31
CA GLY A 403 29.84 -48.15 -17.58
C GLY A 403 31.33 -47.93 -17.20
N ILE A 404 31.85 -48.69 -16.21
CA ILE A 404 33.29 -48.99 -15.89
C ILE A 404 34.13 -47.93 -15.09
N LYS A 405 35.09 -48.42 -14.28
CA LYS A 405 35.83 -47.77 -13.17
C LYS A 405 37.31 -48.35 -13.05
N PRO A 406 38.15 -48.17 -12.00
CA PRO A 406 39.37 -47.34 -12.01
C PRO A 406 40.70 -48.03 -11.56
N THR A 407 41.81 -47.28 -11.39
CA THR A 407 43.03 -47.65 -10.60
C THR A 407 43.65 -46.44 -9.82
N LYS A 408 44.70 -46.67 -8.99
CA LYS A 408 45.18 -45.80 -7.86
C LYS A 408 46.76 -45.77 -7.77
N PRO A 409 47.47 -45.26 -6.72
CA PRO A 409 48.24 -43.98 -6.69
C PRO A 409 49.76 -44.07 -6.35
N GLU A 410 50.50 -42.94 -6.26
CA GLU A 410 51.57 -42.67 -5.24
C GLU A 410 52.15 -41.21 -5.21
N ASN A 411 52.48 -40.70 -3.99
CA ASN A 411 53.58 -39.80 -3.50
C ASN A 411 54.29 -38.73 -4.42
N SER A 412 54.79 -37.54 -4.00
CA SER A 412 54.92 -36.83 -2.69
C SER A 412 55.42 -35.34 -2.79
N HIS A 413 55.37 -34.59 -1.67
CA HIS A 413 56.17 -33.40 -1.25
C HIS A 413 55.95 -31.92 -1.74
N LEU A 414 55.85 -31.04 -0.71
CA LEU A 414 56.35 -29.64 -0.53
C LEU A 414 55.60 -28.36 -0.99
N LEU A 415 55.09 -27.64 0.03
CA LEU A 415 55.06 -26.17 0.27
C LEU A 415 55.00 -25.17 -0.91
N THR A 416 53.90 -24.41 -1.04
CA THR A 416 53.90 -22.93 -0.88
C THR A 416 52.49 -22.36 -0.62
N ILE A 417 52.39 -21.03 -0.42
CA ILE A 417 51.28 -20.28 0.21
C ILE A 417 50.29 -19.74 -0.82
N GLN A 418 48.98 -20.00 -0.63
CA GLN A 418 47.84 -19.04 -0.72
C GLN A 418 46.50 -19.76 -0.51
N PRO A 419 45.46 -19.14 0.09
CA PRO A 419 44.11 -19.68 0.13
C PRO A 419 43.28 -19.18 -1.07
N ASP A 420 42.75 -20.13 -1.85
CA ASP A 420 41.93 -19.85 -3.04
C ASP A 420 40.44 -19.67 -2.72
N LEU A 421 39.71 -19.03 -3.64
CA LEU A 421 38.25 -19.09 -3.70
C LEU A 421 37.79 -20.45 -4.28
N THR A 422 36.63 -20.95 -3.87
CA THR A 422 35.61 -21.69 -4.66
C THR A 422 34.44 -22.01 -3.69
N SER A 423 33.15 -21.80 -3.98
CA SER A 423 32.24 -22.60 -4.83
C SER A 423 32.35 -24.12 -4.54
N THR A 424 31.30 -24.95 -4.45
CA THR A 424 30.05 -24.99 -5.23
C THR A 424 28.90 -25.72 -4.49
N THR A 425 27.68 -25.60 -5.03
CA THR A 425 26.61 -26.64 -5.09
C THR A 425 27.18 -28.06 -5.40
N THR A 426 26.56 -29.23 -5.12
CA THR A 426 25.16 -29.63 -5.41
C THR A 426 24.78 -30.99 -4.75
N SER A 427 23.53 -31.09 -4.24
CA SER A 427 22.55 -32.21 -4.27
C SER A 427 22.92 -33.72 -4.21
N TYR A 428 22.19 -34.48 -3.37
CA TYR A 428 21.61 -35.84 -3.59
C TYR A 428 20.53 -36.09 -2.49
N GLN A 429 19.45 -36.89 -2.57
CA GLN A 429 18.47 -37.23 -3.63
C GLN A 429 17.29 -38.05 -3.00
N GLY A 430 16.07 -38.03 -3.56
CA GLY A 430 15.00 -39.04 -3.36
C GLY A 430 13.72 -38.54 -2.65
N THR A 431 12.49 -38.99 -2.96
CA THR A 431 12.02 -39.96 -3.99
C THR A 431 10.53 -39.73 -4.38
N LEU A 432 9.97 -40.56 -5.28
CA LEU A 432 8.79 -40.30 -6.15
C LEU A 432 7.44 -40.98 -5.74
N ARG A 433 6.34 -40.50 -6.37
CA ARG A 433 4.97 -41.08 -6.59
C ARG A 433 3.87 -40.90 -5.51
N SER A 434 2.55 -40.93 -5.81
CA SER A 434 1.74 -40.61 -7.03
C SER A 434 0.22 -40.89 -6.86
N ARG A 435 -0.65 -39.87 -7.06
CA ARG A 435 -1.96 -39.88 -7.79
C ARG A 435 -3.17 -40.75 -7.35
N HIS A 436 -4.31 -40.10 -7.01
CA HIS A 436 -5.66 -40.11 -7.65
C HIS A 436 -6.66 -39.29 -6.79
N GLU A 437 -7.31 -38.22 -7.31
CA GLU A 437 -8.75 -38.11 -7.72
C GLU A 437 -9.79 -38.12 -6.55
N VAL A 438 -10.94 -37.39 -6.51
CA VAL A 438 -11.69 -36.58 -7.50
C VAL A 438 -12.75 -35.63 -6.84
N THR A 439 -13.19 -34.54 -7.52
CA THR A 439 -14.40 -33.68 -7.25
C THR A 439 -14.56 -32.91 -5.91
N GLY A 440 -15.29 -31.78 -5.82
CA GLY A 440 -15.90 -30.92 -6.85
C GLY A 440 -16.92 -29.88 -6.34
N LYS A 441 -17.26 -28.91 -7.21
CA LYS A 441 -18.46 -28.00 -7.23
C LYS A 441 -18.76 -27.05 -6.04
N PHE A 442 -18.83 -25.76 -6.36
CA PHE A 442 -19.71 -24.78 -5.72
C PHE A 442 -21.20 -25.08 -5.96
N SER A 443 -22.06 -24.63 -5.04
CA SER A 443 -23.50 -24.42 -5.29
C SER A 443 -23.89 -22.97 -4.98
N VAL A 444 -24.56 -22.32 -5.94
CA VAL A 444 -25.19 -21.00 -5.80
C VAL A 444 -26.71 -21.20 -5.86
N SER A 445 -27.47 -20.48 -5.04
CA SER A 445 -28.91 -20.30 -5.19
C SER A 445 -29.23 -18.94 -5.84
N ASN A 446 -30.05 -18.96 -6.90
CA ASN A 446 -30.46 -17.77 -7.67
C ASN A 446 -31.54 -16.98 -6.89
N GLY A 447 -31.49 -15.65 -6.79
CA GLY A 447 -32.09 -14.68 -7.75
C GLY A 447 -33.45 -14.14 -7.21
N PRO A 448 -34.19 -13.25 -7.90
CA PRO A 448 -33.85 -12.40 -9.06
C PRO A 448 -34.43 -10.93 -9.01
N LEU A 449 -34.23 -10.20 -10.12
CA LEU A 449 -35.08 -9.10 -10.67
C LEU A 449 -34.95 -7.62 -10.21
N LEU A 450 -35.24 -6.74 -11.17
CA LEU A 450 -35.07 -5.28 -11.24
C LEU A 450 -36.38 -4.53 -10.92
N GLU A 451 -36.28 -3.26 -10.50
CA GLU A 451 -37.16 -2.14 -10.96
C GLU A 451 -36.43 -0.77 -10.82
N PRO A 452 -36.91 0.34 -11.46
CA PRO A 452 -36.02 1.39 -11.98
C PRO A 452 -36.08 2.78 -11.31
N LEU A 453 -35.09 3.62 -11.65
CA LEU A 453 -35.01 5.06 -11.34
C LEU A 453 -36.05 5.90 -12.12
N PRO A 454 -36.60 6.98 -11.53
CA PRO A 454 -37.29 8.04 -12.28
C PRO A 454 -36.35 9.14 -12.77
N ASN A 455 -36.62 9.67 -13.97
CA ASN A 455 -35.88 10.76 -14.61
C ASN A 455 -36.06 12.13 -13.94
N GLY A 456 -35.02 12.96 -14.02
CA GLY A 456 -35.07 14.41 -13.77
C GLY A 456 -34.19 15.17 -14.75
N SER A 457 -34.76 15.62 -15.87
CA SER A 457 -34.04 16.33 -16.95
C SER A 457 -34.09 17.84 -16.78
N HIS A 458 -32.95 18.54 -16.77
CA HIS A 458 -32.90 19.96 -17.12
C HIS A 458 -31.70 20.30 -18.00
N THR A 459 -31.95 21.22 -18.93
CA THR A 459 -31.14 21.51 -20.12
C THR A 459 -30.08 22.58 -19.90
N LEU A 460 -29.02 22.53 -20.71
CA LEU A 460 -27.98 23.56 -20.77
C LEU A 460 -28.56 24.95 -21.07
N HIS A 461 -28.01 25.98 -20.42
CA HIS A 461 -27.98 27.33 -20.98
C HIS A 461 -26.53 27.79 -21.16
N ASN A 462 -26.25 28.37 -22.32
CA ASN A 462 -24.93 28.72 -22.79
C ASN A 462 -24.57 30.15 -22.36
N GLY A 463 -23.40 30.37 -21.77
CA GLY A 463 -22.93 31.67 -21.26
C GLY A 463 -21.44 31.87 -21.52
N LYS A 464 -21.08 32.96 -22.20
CA LYS A 464 -19.70 33.23 -22.67
C LYS A 464 -18.76 33.64 -21.54
N LEU A 465 -17.50 33.22 -21.68
CA LEU A 465 -16.34 33.59 -20.87
C LEU A 465 -16.08 35.12 -20.85
N PRO A 466 -15.64 35.66 -19.70
CA PRO A 466 -14.53 36.61 -19.69
C PRO A 466 -13.31 36.05 -18.95
N SER A 467 -12.13 36.44 -19.41
CA SER A 467 -10.83 35.96 -18.96
C SER A 467 -10.37 36.60 -17.66
N ASP A 468 -10.03 35.79 -16.65
CA ASP A 468 -9.11 36.19 -15.59
C ASP A 468 -8.35 34.96 -15.04
N PRO A 469 -7.00 34.90 -15.13
CA PRO A 469 -6.25 33.68 -14.83
C PRO A 469 -6.02 33.41 -13.33
N ASN A 470 -6.41 34.33 -12.44
CA ASN A 470 -6.06 34.27 -11.01
C ASN A 470 -7.06 33.52 -10.11
N ASP A 471 -8.26 33.18 -10.58
CA ASP A 471 -9.28 32.50 -9.73
C ASP A 471 -9.36 30.98 -9.96
N PHE A 472 -8.58 30.45 -10.92
CA PHE A 472 -8.41 29.00 -11.14
C PHE A 472 -7.37 28.40 -10.18
N MET A 473 -6.30 29.16 -9.86
CA MET A 473 -5.23 28.75 -8.94
C MET A 473 -5.71 28.52 -7.50
N ASN A 474 -6.78 29.22 -7.07
CA ASN A 474 -7.36 29.05 -5.74
C ASN A 474 -8.44 27.96 -5.64
N ARG A 475 -8.75 27.25 -6.74
CA ARG A 475 -9.69 26.11 -6.74
C ARG A 475 -9.09 24.79 -7.23
N LEU A 476 -7.80 24.77 -7.59
CA LEU A 476 -7.02 23.57 -7.87
C LEU A 476 -5.87 23.32 -6.89
N SER A 477 -5.77 24.11 -5.82
CA SER A 477 -4.87 23.90 -4.69
C SER A 477 -5.31 22.76 -3.74
N SER A 478 -6.24 21.90 -4.16
CA SER A 478 -6.84 20.84 -3.33
C SER A 478 -6.92 19.48 -4.05
N GLN A 479 -5.78 18.95 -4.50
CA GLN A 479 -5.63 17.51 -4.82
C GLN A 479 -4.19 17.00 -4.65
N THR A 480 -3.55 17.37 -3.54
CA THR A 480 -2.28 16.80 -3.08
C THR A 480 -2.47 15.36 -2.56
N TYR A 481 -2.26 14.37 -3.43
CA TYR A 481 -2.13 12.95 -3.04
C TYR A 481 -0.74 12.61 -2.45
N PHE A 482 -0.19 13.53 -1.67
CA PHE A 482 0.70 13.26 -0.56
C PHE A 482 0.18 14.10 0.61
N LYS A 483 -0.57 13.48 1.54
CA LYS A 483 -0.67 14.06 2.88
C LYS A 483 0.73 13.97 3.48
N THR A 484 1.47 15.07 3.41
CA THR A 484 2.31 15.46 4.55
C THR A 484 1.41 15.35 5.78
N LEU A 485 1.64 14.31 6.59
CA LEU A 485 0.93 14.20 7.86
C LEU A 485 1.22 15.48 8.65
N PRO A 486 0.20 16.17 9.20
CA PRO A 486 0.44 17.39 9.96
C PRO A 486 1.46 17.10 11.07
N ARG A 487 2.55 17.88 11.11
CA ARG A 487 3.58 17.75 12.15
C ARG A 487 3.08 18.16 13.54
N ASP A 488 1.86 18.70 13.63
CA ASP A 488 1.20 19.17 14.84
C ASP A 488 -0.10 18.40 15.14
N ASN A 489 -0.01 17.08 15.40
CA ASN A 489 -1.14 16.29 15.87
C ASN A 489 -0.80 15.63 17.21
N VAL A 490 -1.49 16.03 18.28
CA VAL A 490 -1.17 15.68 19.70
C VAL A 490 -1.17 14.16 19.98
N ASN A 491 -1.80 13.38 19.10
CA ASN A 491 -1.91 11.92 19.19
C ASN A 491 -0.96 11.16 18.24
N THR A 492 0.10 11.82 17.75
CA THR A 492 1.11 11.22 16.86
C THR A 492 2.52 11.45 17.36
N SER A 493 3.36 10.41 17.32
CA SER A 493 4.80 10.50 17.52
C SER A 493 5.55 10.01 16.28
N TYR A 494 6.74 10.59 16.06
CA TYR A 494 7.65 10.25 14.97
C TYR A 494 9.04 9.97 15.52
N GLY A 495 9.78 9.05 14.90
CA GLY A 495 11.18 8.79 15.24
C GLY A 495 11.96 8.23 14.05
N THR A 496 13.25 8.52 14.01
CA THR A 496 14.14 8.06 12.94
C THR A 496 15.04 6.95 13.48
N PHE A 497 14.87 5.75 12.93
CA PHE A 497 15.48 4.52 13.46
C PHE A 497 16.37 3.85 12.41
N ASN A 498 17.44 3.21 12.88
CA ASN A 498 18.37 2.45 12.04
C ASN A 498 18.48 1.01 12.58
N PHE A 499 19.47 0.24 12.12
CA PHE A 499 19.68 -1.15 12.54
C PHE A 499 19.89 -1.36 14.05
N LEU A 500 20.21 -0.32 14.83
CA LEU A 500 20.28 -0.39 16.29
C LEU A 500 18.89 -0.46 16.95
N GLY A 501 17.82 -0.24 16.18
CA GLY A 501 16.45 -0.23 16.66
C GLY A 501 16.09 1.05 17.42
N GLY A 502 15.03 0.97 18.20
CA GLY A 502 14.55 2.05 19.06
C GLY A 502 13.15 1.80 19.60
N ARG A 503 12.59 2.81 20.26
CA ARG A 503 11.23 2.82 20.79
C ARG A 503 10.52 4.11 20.40
N LEU A 504 9.24 3.98 20.06
CA LEU A 504 8.33 5.08 19.79
C LEU A 504 7.13 4.95 20.73
N THR A 505 6.82 5.97 21.53
CA THR A 505 5.78 5.92 22.58
C THR A 505 4.82 7.10 22.38
N LEU A 506 3.54 6.89 22.66
CA LEU A 506 2.55 7.96 22.75
C LEU A 506 2.30 8.28 24.24
N PRO A 507 2.84 9.41 24.77
CA PRO A 507 2.83 9.68 26.21
C PRO A 507 1.42 9.66 26.82
N ASN A 508 1.29 9.04 27.99
CA ASN A 508 0.04 8.88 28.74
C ASN A 508 -1.09 8.14 27.98
N THR A 509 -0.79 7.18 27.09
CA THR A 509 -1.82 6.42 26.33
C THR A 509 -1.69 4.90 26.36
N GLY A 510 -0.70 4.35 27.07
CA GLY A 510 -0.37 2.91 27.04
C GLY A 510 0.28 2.40 25.74
N ILE A 511 0.13 3.15 24.64
CA ILE A 511 0.54 2.73 23.30
C ILE A 511 2.03 3.02 23.04
N SER A 512 2.76 1.99 22.60
CA SER A 512 4.14 2.12 22.15
C SER A 512 4.53 1.06 21.13
N LEU A 513 5.51 1.38 20.29
CA LEU A 513 6.10 0.52 19.28
C LEU A 513 7.58 0.32 19.63
N LEU A 514 7.97 -0.92 19.97
CA LEU A 514 9.36 -1.32 20.08
C LEU A 514 9.85 -1.81 18.71
N ILE A 515 10.99 -1.30 18.28
CA ILE A 515 11.71 -1.72 17.08
C ILE A 515 12.99 -2.42 17.56
N PRO A 516 13.03 -3.76 17.63
CA PRO A 516 14.19 -4.48 18.13
C PRO A 516 15.49 -4.17 17.36
N PRO A 517 16.67 -4.36 17.98
CA PRO A 517 17.93 -4.33 17.26
C PRO A 517 17.91 -5.34 16.10
N GLU A 518 18.46 -4.94 14.96
CA GLU A 518 18.46 -5.69 13.70
C GLU A 518 17.08 -5.99 13.07
N ALA A 519 16.00 -5.36 13.56
CA ALA A 519 14.71 -5.35 12.87
C ALA A 519 14.72 -4.48 11.59
N ILE A 520 15.54 -3.43 11.57
CA ILE A 520 15.82 -2.62 10.38
C ILE A 520 17.11 -3.13 9.72
N PRO A 521 17.15 -3.38 8.40
CA PRO A 521 18.35 -3.83 7.70
C PRO A 521 19.55 -2.88 7.88
N ARG A 522 20.76 -3.44 8.04
CA ARG A 522 22.00 -2.65 8.14
C ARG A 522 22.18 -1.78 6.90
N GLY A 523 22.47 -0.49 7.12
CA GLY A 523 22.58 0.51 6.06
C GLY A 523 21.26 1.16 5.62
N LYS A 524 20.10 0.74 6.18
CA LYS A 524 18.83 1.46 6.07
C LYS A 524 18.57 2.31 7.32
N ILE A 525 17.83 3.39 7.12
CA ILE A 525 17.30 4.28 8.15
C ILE A 525 15.84 4.55 7.75
N TYR A 526 14.90 4.41 8.67
CA TYR A 526 13.48 4.65 8.45
C TYR A 526 12.96 5.71 9.42
N GLU A 527 12.25 6.72 8.90
CA GLU A 527 11.36 7.56 9.72
C GLU A 527 10.07 6.76 9.92
N ILE A 528 9.75 6.44 11.18
CA ILE A 528 8.59 5.66 11.56
C ILE A 528 7.66 6.53 12.41
N TYR A 529 6.37 6.49 12.10
CA TYR A 529 5.32 7.16 12.86
C TYR A 529 4.47 6.16 13.64
N LEU A 530 3.86 6.65 14.73
CA LEU A 530 2.89 5.95 15.55
C LEU A 530 1.78 6.93 15.90
N THR A 531 0.51 6.58 15.63
CA THR A 531 -0.62 7.48 15.83
C THR A 531 -1.89 6.74 16.24
N ILE A 532 -2.68 7.34 17.13
CA ILE A 532 -4.05 6.91 17.43
C ILE A 532 -4.99 7.56 16.41
N GLN A 533 -5.82 6.76 15.76
CA GLN A 533 -6.84 7.25 14.84
C GLN A 533 -8.11 7.66 15.60
N LYS A 534 -8.63 8.85 15.31
CA LYS A 534 -9.94 9.27 15.85
C LYS A 534 -11.06 8.56 15.12
N LYS A 535 -12.14 8.26 15.85
CA LYS A 535 -13.28 7.49 15.30
C LYS A 535 -13.97 8.20 14.12
N GLU A 536 -13.97 9.52 14.09
CA GLU A 536 -14.60 10.34 13.04
C GLU A 536 -14.02 10.05 11.64
N ASP A 537 -12.75 9.66 11.55
CA ASP A 537 -12.05 9.33 10.30
C ASP A 537 -12.28 7.89 9.81
N MET A 538 -13.12 7.08 10.48
CA MET A 538 -13.17 5.63 10.24
C MET A 538 -14.54 4.95 10.27
N ARG A 539 -14.79 4.12 9.25
CA ARG A 539 -15.79 3.05 9.25
C ARG A 539 -15.10 1.69 9.42
N LEU A 540 -14.87 1.27 10.67
CA LEU A 540 -14.52 -0.13 10.96
C LEU A 540 -15.80 -0.99 10.81
N PRO A 541 -15.86 -1.97 9.89
CA PRO A 541 -17.02 -2.85 9.77
C PRO A 541 -17.03 -3.86 10.92
N LEU A 542 -17.83 -3.59 11.95
CA LEU A 542 -18.20 -4.55 12.99
C LEU A 542 -19.44 -5.32 12.53
N ALA A 543 -19.37 -6.65 12.52
CA ALA A 543 -20.47 -7.52 12.12
C ALA A 543 -21.10 -8.22 13.33
N GLY A 544 -22.43 -8.35 13.35
CA GLY A 544 -23.14 -9.10 14.40
C GLY A 544 -22.86 -8.60 15.82
N CYS A 545 -22.40 -9.49 16.69
CA CYS A 545 -22.08 -9.20 18.10
C CYS A 545 -20.62 -8.73 18.32
N GLN A 546 -19.90 -8.35 17.27
CA GLN A 546 -18.53 -7.85 17.38
C GLN A 546 -18.44 -6.49 18.07
N THR A 547 -17.42 -6.33 18.89
CA THR A 547 -17.11 -5.09 19.62
C THR A 547 -15.63 -4.71 19.50
N LEU A 548 -15.36 -3.41 19.49
CA LEU A 548 -14.00 -2.89 19.59
C LEU A 548 -13.49 -3.08 21.03
N LEU A 549 -12.29 -3.64 21.17
CA LEU A 549 -11.62 -3.89 22.45
C LEU A 549 -10.41 -2.98 22.69
N SER A 550 -9.75 -2.49 21.64
CA SER A 550 -8.58 -1.58 21.73
C SER A 550 -8.83 -0.28 20.97
N PRO A 551 -8.08 0.80 21.26
CA PRO A 551 -7.95 1.91 20.31
C PRO A 551 -7.43 1.43 18.95
N VAL A 552 -7.73 2.21 17.91
CA VAL A 552 -7.20 1.96 16.56
C VAL A 552 -5.86 2.67 16.41
N VAL A 553 -4.80 1.89 16.25
CA VAL A 553 -3.43 2.40 16.18
C VAL A 553 -2.89 2.23 14.77
N SER A 554 -2.19 3.24 14.25
CA SER A 554 -1.43 3.13 13.00
C SER A 554 0.05 3.32 13.26
N CYS A 555 0.85 2.33 12.89
CA CYS A 555 2.30 2.47 12.74
C CYS A 555 2.66 2.43 11.25
N GLY A 556 3.67 3.18 10.84
CA GLY A 556 4.04 3.25 9.42
C GLY A 556 5.33 4.04 9.17
N PRO A 557 5.71 4.26 7.90
CA PRO A 557 4.90 4.00 6.70
C PRO A 557 4.69 2.51 6.39
N PRO A 558 3.56 2.13 5.78
CA PRO A 558 3.35 0.76 5.32
C PRO A 558 4.32 0.41 4.19
N GLY A 559 4.73 -0.86 4.10
CA GLY A 559 5.65 -1.35 3.06
C GLY A 559 7.15 -1.21 3.36
N VAL A 560 7.54 -0.71 4.54
CA VAL A 560 8.94 -0.80 4.98
C VAL A 560 9.38 -2.26 5.15
N MET A 561 10.62 -2.57 4.75
CA MET A 561 11.16 -3.92 4.90
C MET A 561 11.79 -4.10 6.28
N LEU A 562 11.17 -4.98 7.08
CA LEU A 562 11.67 -5.38 8.39
C LEU A 562 12.25 -6.80 8.31
N THR A 563 13.41 -7.02 8.93
CA THR A 563 14.09 -8.32 9.01
C THR A 563 13.75 -9.11 10.27
N ARG A 564 13.03 -8.49 11.21
CA ARG A 564 12.53 -9.09 12.46
C ARG A 564 11.20 -8.42 12.82
N PRO A 565 10.28 -9.09 13.54
CA PRO A 565 9.05 -8.46 13.98
C PRO A 565 9.32 -7.28 14.92
N VAL A 566 8.58 -6.19 14.72
CA VAL A 566 8.42 -5.11 15.70
C VAL A 566 7.28 -5.45 16.66
N ILE A 567 7.26 -4.84 17.86
CA ILE A 567 6.21 -5.08 18.85
C ILE A 567 5.40 -3.81 19.07
N LEU A 568 4.13 -3.85 18.66
CA LEU A 568 3.13 -2.82 18.97
C LEU A 568 2.39 -3.21 20.26
N SER A 569 2.59 -2.44 21.32
CA SER A 569 1.81 -2.52 22.57
C SER A 569 0.61 -1.57 22.49
N MET A 570 -0.57 -2.06 22.86
CA MET A 570 -1.79 -1.26 22.98
C MET A 570 -2.73 -1.85 24.05
N ASP A 571 -3.41 -0.97 24.79
CA ASP A 571 -4.36 -1.35 25.83
C ASP A 571 -5.61 -2.02 25.25
N HIS A 572 -6.30 -2.84 26.05
CA HIS A 572 -7.63 -3.36 25.71
C HIS A 572 -8.55 -3.46 26.93
N CYS A 573 -9.86 -3.34 26.69
CA CYS A 573 -10.87 -3.40 27.74
C CYS A 573 -11.48 -4.79 27.99
N SER A 574 -11.03 -5.88 27.37
CA SER A 574 -11.54 -7.22 27.73
C SER A 574 -11.03 -7.72 29.10
N ASP A 575 -11.74 -8.68 29.68
CA ASP A 575 -11.34 -9.48 30.85
C ASP A 575 -10.19 -10.49 30.58
N ALA A 576 -9.63 -10.48 29.37
CA ALA A 576 -8.61 -11.43 28.87
C ALA A 576 -8.98 -12.93 28.94
N CYS A 577 -10.25 -13.27 29.17
CA CYS A 577 -10.71 -14.65 29.26
C CYS A 577 -11.06 -15.24 27.88
N LEU A 578 -10.07 -15.87 27.22
CA LEU A 578 -10.23 -16.47 25.89
C LEU A 578 -11.28 -17.61 25.81
N GLU A 579 -11.76 -18.14 26.93
CA GLU A 579 -12.88 -19.09 26.95
C GLU A 579 -14.23 -18.40 26.69
N ASN A 580 -14.35 -17.12 27.06
CA ASN A 580 -15.56 -16.31 26.88
C ASN A 580 -15.53 -15.45 25.60
N TRP A 581 -14.37 -15.31 24.96
CA TRP A 581 -14.15 -14.37 23.84
C TRP A 581 -13.42 -15.00 22.66
N THR A 582 -13.98 -14.83 21.46
CA THR A 582 -13.18 -14.92 20.22
C THR A 582 -12.58 -13.55 19.91
N ILE A 583 -11.29 -13.39 20.20
CA ILE A 583 -10.57 -12.13 19.96
C ILE A 583 -9.80 -12.22 18.64
N ARG A 584 -9.98 -11.21 17.78
CA ARG A 584 -9.34 -11.11 16.47
C ARG A 584 -8.56 -9.80 16.35
N LEU A 585 -7.35 -9.88 15.81
CA LEU A 585 -6.61 -8.71 15.35
C LEU A 585 -7.06 -8.40 13.93
N LYS A 586 -7.60 -7.20 13.71
CA LYS A 586 -7.90 -6.70 12.37
C LYS A 586 -6.80 -5.76 11.90
N LYS A 587 -6.44 -5.83 10.62
CA LYS A 587 -5.53 -4.90 9.94
C LYS A 587 -6.28 -4.20 8.80
N GLN A 588 -5.97 -2.92 8.57
CA GLN A 588 -6.45 -2.23 7.38
C GLN A 588 -5.48 -2.41 6.20
N SER A 589 -6.01 -2.82 5.04
CA SER A 589 -5.28 -2.90 3.77
C SER A 589 -5.03 -1.52 3.17
N TYR A 590 -4.19 -1.45 2.14
CA TYR A 590 -3.87 -0.20 1.44
C TYR A 590 -5.08 0.40 0.71
N GLU A 591 -6.07 -0.42 0.35
CA GLU A 591 -7.36 0.01 -0.24
C GLU A 591 -8.35 0.55 0.81
N GLY A 592 -8.00 0.48 2.09
CA GLY A 592 -8.86 0.90 3.20
C GLY A 592 -9.83 -0.18 3.69
N MET A 593 -9.78 -1.40 3.15
CA MET A 593 -10.57 -2.53 3.61
C MET A 593 -10.00 -3.11 4.91
N TRP A 594 -10.84 -3.69 5.76
CA TRP A 594 -10.42 -4.32 7.02
C TRP A 594 -10.45 -5.84 6.90
N GLU A 595 -9.35 -6.47 7.27
CA GLU A 595 -9.12 -7.91 7.16
C GLU A 595 -8.74 -8.47 8.54
N ASP A 596 -9.25 -9.66 8.86
CA ASP A 596 -8.93 -10.37 10.10
C ASP A 596 -7.60 -11.12 9.87
N VAL A 597 -6.52 -10.66 10.52
CA VAL A 597 -5.14 -11.16 10.27
C VAL A 597 -4.64 -12.16 11.32
N LEU A 598 -5.30 -12.25 12.47
CA LEU A 598 -5.00 -13.22 13.52
C LEU A 598 -6.25 -13.46 14.37
N GLN A 599 -6.56 -14.71 14.69
CA GLN A 599 -7.53 -15.10 15.72
C GLN A 599 -6.75 -15.68 16.91
N LEU A 600 -6.89 -15.08 18.09
CA LEU A 600 -6.16 -15.50 19.28
C LEU A 600 -6.63 -16.89 19.73
N GLY A 601 -5.68 -17.79 19.99
CA GLY A 601 -5.94 -19.19 20.33
C GLY A 601 -5.87 -20.17 19.15
N GLU A 602 -5.95 -19.68 17.91
CA GLU A 602 -5.83 -20.47 16.67
C GLU A 602 -4.63 -20.00 15.83
N GLU A 603 -3.52 -19.69 16.50
CA GLU A 603 -2.33 -19.09 15.87
C GLU A 603 -1.60 -20.09 14.96
N VAL A 604 -1.57 -19.80 13.64
CA VAL A 604 -0.85 -20.61 12.65
C VAL A 604 0.60 -20.12 12.54
N VAL A 605 1.56 -21.02 12.71
CA VAL A 605 3.02 -20.73 12.78
C VAL A 605 3.58 -20.04 11.51
N SER A 606 2.86 -20.10 10.39
CA SER A 606 3.25 -19.47 9.11
C SER A 606 2.88 -17.99 8.97
N GLU A 607 2.03 -17.44 9.84
CA GLU A 607 1.56 -16.05 9.70
C GLU A 607 2.59 -15.02 10.25
N PRO A 608 2.70 -13.82 9.65
CA PRO A 608 3.62 -12.78 10.08
C PRO A 608 3.08 -11.93 11.26
N TYR A 609 2.08 -12.45 11.98
CA TYR A 609 1.41 -11.80 13.10
C TYR A 609 1.31 -12.75 14.30
N TYR A 610 1.41 -12.19 15.50
CA TYR A 610 1.22 -12.88 16.78
C TYR A 610 0.82 -11.83 17.84
N CYS A 611 -0.14 -12.09 18.73
CA CYS A 611 -0.47 -11.18 19.84
C CYS A 611 -0.32 -11.91 21.18
N GLN A 612 0.59 -11.42 22.02
CA GLN A 612 0.53 -11.73 23.44
C GLN A 612 -0.58 -10.89 24.08
N LEU A 613 -1.68 -11.54 24.48
CA LEU A 613 -2.72 -10.92 25.31
C LEU A 613 -2.34 -11.05 26.79
N GLU A 614 -2.41 -9.95 27.52
CA GLU A 614 -2.27 -9.88 28.98
C GLU A 614 -3.58 -9.37 29.60
N ALA A 615 -3.59 -9.00 30.89
CA ALA A 615 -4.80 -8.54 31.56
C ALA A 615 -5.33 -7.19 31.02
N GLU A 616 -4.43 -6.29 30.63
CA GLU A 616 -4.77 -4.91 30.23
C GLU A 616 -4.17 -4.49 28.88
N THR A 617 -3.19 -5.23 28.35
CA THR A 617 -2.43 -4.88 27.14
C THR A 617 -2.27 -6.07 26.18
N CYS A 618 -2.43 -5.83 24.87
CA CYS A 618 -1.98 -6.75 23.81
C CYS A 618 -0.67 -6.24 23.24
N ARG A 619 0.28 -7.16 23.03
CA ARG A 619 1.55 -6.92 22.33
C ARG A 619 1.54 -7.66 21.01
N VAL A 620 1.29 -6.93 19.93
CA VAL A 620 1.27 -7.43 18.56
C VAL A 620 2.69 -7.45 18.00
N PHE A 621 3.20 -8.63 17.73
CA PHE A 621 4.41 -8.85 16.94
C PHE A 621 4.03 -8.83 15.46
N THR A 622 4.68 -8.00 14.67
CA THR A 622 4.46 -7.96 13.22
C THR A 622 5.70 -7.56 12.44
N GLU A 623 5.88 -8.17 11.27
CA GLU A 623 6.90 -7.79 10.29
C GLU A 623 6.37 -6.79 9.26
N GLN A 624 5.09 -6.39 9.36
CA GLN A 624 4.44 -5.46 8.43
C GLN A 624 3.74 -4.31 9.17
N LEU A 625 4.32 -3.09 9.12
CA LEU A 625 3.65 -1.89 9.63
C LEU A 625 2.30 -1.64 8.93
N GLY A 626 1.36 -1.01 9.64
CA GLY A 626 0.02 -0.73 9.15
C GLY A 626 -0.90 -0.21 10.25
N ARG A 627 -2.20 -0.29 10.00
CA ARG A 627 -3.24 0.10 10.96
C ARG A 627 -3.90 -1.13 11.56
N PHE A 628 -3.97 -1.18 12.88
CA PHE A 628 -4.40 -2.34 13.67
C PHE A 628 -5.51 -1.97 14.66
N ALA A 629 -6.38 -2.95 14.95
CA ALA A 629 -7.41 -2.86 15.98
C ALA A 629 -7.73 -4.25 16.54
N LEU A 630 -7.95 -4.36 17.85
CA LEU A 630 -8.40 -5.58 18.50
C LEU A 630 -9.93 -5.59 18.55
N VAL A 631 -10.55 -6.63 17.99
CA VAL A 631 -12.01 -6.81 17.94
C VAL A 631 -12.37 -8.11 18.66
N GLY A 632 -13.30 -8.03 19.61
CA GLY A 632 -13.83 -9.17 20.34
C GLY A 632 -15.20 -9.57 19.81
N GLU A 633 -15.49 -10.87 19.85
CA GLU A 633 -16.82 -11.44 19.72
C GLU A 633 -17.08 -12.30 20.96
N SER A 634 -18.22 -12.09 21.61
CA SER A 634 -18.59 -12.82 22.81
C SER A 634 -19.06 -14.23 22.47
N LEU A 635 -18.58 -15.22 23.23
CA LEU A 635 -19.01 -16.62 23.16
C LEU A 635 -20.00 -16.98 24.28
N SER A 636 -20.14 -16.14 25.29
CA SER A 636 -20.84 -16.45 26.55
C SER A 636 -21.28 -15.17 27.26
N MET A 637 -22.43 -15.20 27.94
CA MET A 637 -22.89 -14.09 28.80
C MET A 637 -21.95 -13.80 29.98
N ALA A 638 -20.96 -14.65 30.23
CA ALA A 638 -19.87 -14.41 31.18
C ALA A 638 -18.77 -13.46 30.63
N ALA A 639 -18.72 -13.24 29.31
CA ALA A 639 -17.78 -12.31 28.67
C ALA A 639 -17.94 -10.90 29.25
N SER A 640 -16.85 -10.37 29.79
CA SER A 640 -16.85 -9.10 30.50
C SER A 640 -15.88 -8.10 29.87
N LYS A 641 -16.31 -6.85 29.80
CA LYS A 641 -15.46 -5.68 29.53
C LYS A 641 -15.13 -4.98 30.85
N ARG A 642 -13.87 -4.60 31.03
CA ARG A 642 -13.36 -3.72 32.08
C ARG A 642 -13.73 -2.28 31.71
N PHE A 643 -14.59 -1.65 32.52
CA PHE A 643 -15.03 -0.27 32.39
C PHE A 643 -14.45 0.57 33.52
N LYS A 644 -13.91 1.75 33.19
CA LYS A 644 -13.43 2.71 34.18
C LYS A 644 -14.48 3.79 34.42
N LEU A 645 -14.79 4.00 35.70
CA LEU A 645 -15.73 5.00 36.20
C LEU A 645 -14.95 6.20 36.72
N LEU A 646 -15.29 7.40 36.24
CA LEU A 646 -14.68 8.67 36.66
C LEU A 646 -15.76 9.66 37.09
N LEU A 647 -15.62 10.21 38.29
CA LEU A 647 -16.56 11.20 38.82
C LEU A 647 -15.91 12.58 38.80
N PHE A 648 -16.52 13.52 38.08
CA PHE A 648 -16.09 14.91 38.00
C PHE A 648 -17.15 15.88 38.53
N ALA A 649 -16.71 16.99 39.07
CA ALA A 649 -17.57 18.13 39.42
C ALA A 649 -16.84 19.45 39.10
N PRO A 650 -17.54 20.58 38.93
CA PRO A 650 -16.87 21.85 38.65
C PRO A 650 -15.98 22.27 39.81
N ALA A 651 -14.74 22.66 39.51
CA ALA A 651 -13.78 23.17 40.49
C ALA A 651 -14.25 24.49 41.14
N TYR A 652 -14.99 25.31 40.38
CA TYR A 652 -15.59 26.56 40.84
C TYR A 652 -17.08 26.59 40.48
N CYS A 653 -17.95 26.87 41.46
CA CYS A 653 -19.39 27.00 41.25
C CYS A 653 -19.94 28.30 41.86
N SER A 654 -20.31 29.25 40.99
CA SER A 654 -20.91 30.54 41.33
C SER A 654 -22.44 30.56 41.24
N THR A 655 -23.08 29.43 40.91
CA THR A 655 -24.54 29.33 40.72
C THR A 655 -25.19 28.47 41.82
N LEU A 656 -26.52 28.41 41.83
CA LEU A 656 -27.26 27.46 42.66
C LEU A 656 -27.26 26.04 42.09
N GLU A 657 -26.80 25.84 40.85
CA GLU A 657 -26.74 24.54 40.19
C GLU A 657 -25.34 23.93 40.32
N TYR A 658 -25.27 22.68 40.78
CA TYR A 658 -24.04 21.91 40.91
C TYR A 658 -24.15 20.63 40.10
N ASN A 659 -23.25 20.42 39.14
CA ASN A 659 -23.31 19.30 38.21
C ASN A 659 -22.23 18.28 38.56
N ILE A 660 -22.62 17.04 38.86
CA ILE A 660 -21.70 15.90 38.95
C ILE A 660 -21.78 15.11 37.64
N ARG A 661 -20.66 14.95 36.95
CA ARG A 661 -20.54 14.18 35.71
C ARG A 661 -19.88 12.84 36.01
N VAL A 662 -20.54 11.76 35.63
CA VAL A 662 -20.02 10.39 35.79
C VAL A 662 -19.73 9.85 34.40
N TYR A 663 -18.46 9.59 34.10
CA TYR A 663 -18.04 8.95 32.87
C TYR A 663 -18.00 7.43 33.04
N CYS A 664 -18.45 6.71 32.03
CA CYS A 664 -18.48 5.25 31.97
C CYS A 664 -17.81 4.80 30.68
N MET A 665 -16.50 4.60 30.73
CA MET A 665 -15.63 4.44 29.55
C MET A 665 -14.91 3.08 29.55
N ASP A 666 -14.57 2.57 28.37
CA ASP A 666 -13.69 1.39 28.24
C ASP A 666 -12.37 1.64 29.01
N ASP A 667 -11.85 0.62 29.71
CA ASP A 667 -10.64 0.78 30.53
C ASP A 667 -9.34 0.78 29.70
N THR A 668 -9.05 1.92 29.06
CA THR A 668 -7.80 2.18 28.32
C THR A 668 -7.22 3.56 28.66
N GLN A 669 -5.89 3.69 28.65
CA GLN A 669 -5.20 4.92 29.04
C GLN A 669 -5.39 6.05 28.01
N ASP A 670 -5.52 5.73 26.72
CA ASP A 670 -5.78 6.73 25.67
C ASP A 670 -7.09 7.50 25.91
N LEU A 671 -8.12 6.78 26.37
CA LEU A 671 -9.43 7.33 26.67
C LEU A 671 -9.46 8.07 28.00
N LEU A 672 -8.69 7.61 29.00
CA LEU A 672 -8.51 8.33 30.26
C LEU A 672 -7.88 9.70 30.03
N LYS A 673 -6.82 9.77 29.21
CA LYS A 673 -6.18 11.02 28.78
C LYS A 673 -7.16 11.93 28.04
N GLU A 674 -7.98 11.39 27.14
CA GLU A 674 -8.99 12.15 26.39
C GLU A 674 -10.04 12.79 27.32
N VAL A 675 -10.58 12.04 28.29
CA VAL A 675 -11.56 12.55 29.26
C VAL A 675 -10.93 13.57 30.22
N MET A 676 -9.72 13.31 30.73
CA MET A 676 -9.00 14.25 31.60
C MET A 676 -8.74 15.59 30.90
N GLN A 677 -8.28 15.56 29.64
CA GLN A 677 -8.05 16.78 28.86
C GLN A 677 -9.35 17.55 28.58
N MET A 678 -10.46 16.85 28.32
CA MET A 678 -11.77 17.46 28.11
C MET A 678 -12.32 18.10 29.40
N GLU A 679 -12.23 17.42 30.53
CA GLU A 679 -12.69 17.96 31.82
C GLU A 679 -11.86 19.15 32.30
N ARG A 680 -10.53 19.13 32.05
CA ARG A 680 -9.66 20.30 32.27
C ARG A 680 -10.12 21.53 31.47
N GLN A 681 -10.60 21.35 30.23
CA GLN A 681 -11.18 22.42 29.42
C GLN A 681 -12.56 22.88 29.94
N LEU A 682 -13.35 21.97 30.52
CA LEU A 682 -14.66 22.26 31.11
C LEU A 682 -14.59 22.80 32.56
N GLY A 683 -13.39 22.97 33.12
CA GLY A 683 -13.18 23.41 34.51
C GLY A 683 -13.64 22.39 35.55
N GLY A 684 -13.68 21.11 35.18
CA GLY A 684 -13.94 20.01 36.10
C GLY A 684 -12.71 19.60 36.91
N ARG A 685 -12.97 19.04 38.08
CA ARG A 685 -12.00 18.33 38.92
C ARG A 685 -12.50 16.92 39.19
N LEU A 686 -11.58 15.97 39.28
CA LEU A 686 -11.87 14.60 39.72
C LEU A 686 -12.27 14.62 41.20
N ILE A 687 -13.38 13.98 41.57
CA ILE A 687 -13.93 13.99 42.94
C ILE A 687 -13.91 12.63 43.65
N ASP A 688 -13.44 11.58 43.00
CA ASP A 688 -13.20 10.25 43.58
C ASP A 688 -12.13 9.52 42.74
N GLU A 689 -11.50 8.48 43.27
CA GLU A 689 -10.51 7.71 42.51
C GLU A 689 -11.16 6.94 41.34
N PRO A 690 -10.44 6.70 40.22
CA PRO A 690 -10.95 5.91 39.11
C PRO A 690 -11.22 4.46 39.54
N HIS A 691 -12.47 4.00 39.43
CA HIS A 691 -12.84 2.63 39.79
C HIS A 691 -13.11 1.78 38.56
N VAL A 692 -12.69 0.50 38.58
CA VAL A 692 -12.94 -0.46 37.49
C VAL A 692 -14.16 -1.34 37.81
N LEU A 693 -15.03 -1.53 36.83
CA LEU A 693 -16.25 -2.34 36.88
C LEU A 693 -16.24 -3.37 35.75
N LEU A 694 -16.66 -4.61 36.01
CA LEU A 694 -16.85 -5.63 34.96
C LEU A 694 -18.27 -5.55 34.39
N PHE A 695 -18.39 -5.03 33.16
CA PHE A 695 -19.64 -4.97 32.42
C PHE A 695 -19.79 -6.22 31.55
N LYS A 696 -20.83 -7.02 31.81
CA LYS A 696 -21.06 -8.34 31.20
C LYS A 696 -21.89 -8.26 29.93
N ASP A 697 -21.73 -9.23 29.02
CA ASP A 697 -22.60 -9.47 27.85
C ASP A 697 -23.98 -10.04 28.24
N SER A 698 -24.67 -9.36 29.15
CA SER A 698 -25.96 -9.77 29.70
C SER A 698 -27.15 -9.06 29.05
N TYR A 699 -26.90 -8.20 28.05
CA TYR A 699 -27.88 -7.32 27.40
C TYR A 699 -28.55 -6.28 28.34
N HIS A 700 -28.12 -6.19 29.59
CA HIS A 700 -28.67 -5.28 30.58
C HIS A 700 -27.97 -3.91 30.59
N ASN A 701 -28.78 -2.85 30.77
CA ASN A 701 -28.33 -1.46 30.85
C ASN A 701 -27.49 -1.20 32.10
N LEU A 702 -26.65 -0.15 32.02
CA LEU A 702 -26.00 0.44 33.20
C LEU A 702 -26.93 1.51 33.79
N ARG A 703 -27.24 1.39 35.09
CA ARG A 703 -28.08 2.33 35.83
C ARG A 703 -27.25 3.14 36.80
N LEU A 704 -27.45 4.45 36.79
CA LEU A 704 -26.77 5.41 37.65
C LEU A 704 -27.79 6.15 38.52
N SER A 705 -27.57 6.23 39.82
CA SER A 705 -28.47 6.92 40.76
C SER A 705 -27.71 7.67 41.85
N ILE A 706 -28.41 8.60 42.50
CA ILE A 706 -27.86 9.40 43.60
C ILE A 706 -28.81 9.34 44.80
N HIS A 707 -28.25 9.06 45.97
CA HIS A 707 -28.95 8.76 47.21
C HIS A 707 -28.37 9.58 48.38
N ASP A 708 -29.01 9.46 49.55
CA ASP A 708 -28.53 9.98 50.85
C ASP A 708 -28.23 11.49 50.89
N MET A 709 -28.82 12.25 49.96
CA MET A 709 -28.64 13.69 49.84
C MET A 709 -29.46 14.46 50.89
N PRO A 710 -28.89 15.47 51.57
CA PRO A 710 -29.59 16.26 52.59
C PRO A 710 -30.69 17.15 51.99
N GLN A 711 -31.90 16.59 51.89
CA GLN A 711 -33.08 17.20 51.24
C GLN A 711 -33.50 18.58 51.80
N ALA A 712 -33.05 18.94 53.01
CA ALA A 712 -33.30 20.25 53.61
C ALA A 712 -32.55 21.40 52.88
N HIS A 713 -31.42 21.09 52.25
CA HIS A 713 -30.52 22.09 51.64
C HIS A 713 -30.17 21.81 50.18
N TRP A 714 -30.37 20.58 49.71
CA TRP A 714 -30.04 20.13 48.36
C TRP A 714 -31.21 19.38 47.72
N ARG A 715 -31.40 19.58 46.41
CA ARG A 715 -32.42 18.91 45.59
C ARG A 715 -31.82 18.45 44.26
N SER A 716 -32.06 17.20 43.87
CA SER A 716 -31.78 16.76 42.50
C SER A 716 -32.82 17.34 41.53
N LYS A 717 -32.39 17.86 40.37
CA LYS A 717 -33.29 18.27 39.27
C LYS A 717 -33.73 17.10 38.39
N LEU A 718 -33.18 15.91 38.60
CA LEU A 718 -33.56 14.71 37.86
C LEU A 718 -34.98 14.27 38.26
N LEU A 719 -35.90 14.22 37.28
CA LEU A 719 -37.29 13.79 37.51
C LEU A 719 -37.41 12.27 37.72
N ALA A 720 -36.50 11.49 37.13
CA ALA A 720 -36.37 10.07 37.38
C ALA A 720 -35.48 9.82 38.61
N GLY A 721 -35.71 8.71 39.34
CA GLY A 721 -34.83 8.34 40.46
C GLY A 721 -33.43 7.86 40.04
N TYR A 722 -33.20 7.67 38.74
CA TYR A 722 -31.97 7.16 38.15
C TYR A 722 -31.86 7.59 36.68
N GLN A 723 -30.66 7.48 36.12
CA GLN A 723 -30.38 7.54 34.68
C GLN A 723 -29.95 6.15 34.19
N GLU A 724 -30.14 5.85 32.91
CA GLU A 724 -29.64 4.61 32.30
C GLU A 724 -28.85 4.90 31.03
N ILE A 725 -27.75 4.16 30.85
CA ILE A 725 -27.00 4.08 29.60
C ILE A 725 -27.35 2.73 28.94
N PRO A 726 -27.90 2.73 27.70
CA PRO A 726 -28.28 1.50 27.01
C PRO A 726 -27.11 0.54 26.80
N PHE A 727 -27.36 -0.75 27.00
CA PHE A 727 -26.36 -1.83 26.83
C PHE A 727 -25.51 -1.66 25.55
N TYR A 728 -26.15 -1.49 24.38
CA TYR A 728 -25.42 -1.44 23.10
C TYR A 728 -24.51 -0.21 22.93
N HIS A 729 -24.77 0.90 23.63
CA HIS A 729 -23.89 2.07 23.57
C HIS A 729 -22.54 1.78 24.23
N ILE A 730 -22.60 1.09 25.37
CA ILE A 730 -21.46 0.59 26.15
C ILE A 730 -20.79 -0.56 25.40
N TRP A 731 -21.56 -1.62 25.10
CA TRP A 731 -21.01 -2.87 24.59
C TRP A 731 -20.29 -2.71 23.26
N SER A 732 -20.84 -1.93 22.31
CA SER A 732 -20.27 -1.79 20.97
C SER A 732 -18.95 -0.99 20.90
N GLY A 733 -18.52 -0.34 22.00
CA GLY A 733 -17.38 0.58 21.99
C GLY A 733 -17.59 1.79 21.06
N SER A 734 -18.85 2.11 20.71
CA SER A 734 -19.13 3.11 19.69
C SER A 734 -19.08 4.55 20.18
N GLN A 735 -19.30 4.79 21.47
CA GLN A 735 -19.25 6.13 22.06
C GLN A 735 -18.11 6.12 23.09
N ARG A 736 -17.02 6.83 22.78
CA ARG A 736 -15.80 6.85 23.60
C ARG A 736 -16.05 7.55 24.94
N THR A 737 -16.69 8.72 24.92
CA THR A 737 -16.87 9.59 26.09
C THR A 737 -18.30 9.54 26.65
N LEU A 738 -18.81 8.33 26.91
CA LEU A 738 -20.11 8.14 27.56
C LEU A 738 -20.14 8.75 28.97
N ASN A 739 -21.13 9.59 29.26
CA ASN A 739 -21.36 10.13 30.59
C ASN A 739 -22.85 10.31 30.94
N CYS A 740 -23.12 10.42 32.24
CA CYS A 740 -24.38 10.95 32.78
C CYS A 740 -24.07 12.19 33.64
N THR A 741 -24.94 13.18 33.62
CA THR A 741 -24.82 14.39 34.44
C THR A 741 -25.95 14.43 35.47
N PHE A 742 -25.62 14.53 36.75
CA PHE A 742 -26.56 14.78 37.83
C PHE A 742 -26.53 16.27 38.18
N THR A 743 -27.59 16.98 37.79
CA THR A 743 -27.78 18.40 38.14
C THR A 743 -28.47 18.52 39.49
N LEU A 744 -27.75 19.08 40.45
CA LEU A 744 -28.19 19.33 41.82
C LEU A 744 -28.45 20.82 42.01
N GLU A 745 -29.34 21.16 42.93
CA GLU A 745 -29.70 22.53 43.26
C GLU A 745 -29.57 22.75 44.75
N ARG A 746 -28.77 23.74 45.15
CA ARG A 746 -28.63 24.16 46.55
C ARG A 746 -29.62 25.25 46.90
N GLN A 747 -30.10 25.22 48.15
CA GLN A 747 -31.05 26.18 48.70
C GLN A 747 -30.53 27.62 48.72
N SER A 748 -29.22 27.81 48.94
CA SER A 748 -28.57 29.13 48.96
C SER A 748 -27.11 29.03 48.55
N MET A 749 -26.50 30.17 48.20
CA MET A 749 -25.06 30.26 47.92
C MET A 749 -24.17 29.98 49.15
N SER A 750 -24.72 30.04 50.37
CA SER A 750 -24.04 29.67 51.61
C SER A 750 -24.05 28.17 51.89
N THR A 751 -24.89 27.39 51.21
CA THR A 751 -24.82 25.92 51.22
C THR A 751 -23.60 25.47 50.42
N CYS A 752 -22.57 25.00 51.12
CA CYS A 752 -21.32 24.53 50.52
C CYS A 752 -21.02 23.06 50.82
N ASP A 753 -21.53 22.49 51.91
CA ASP A 753 -21.33 21.07 52.24
C ASP A 753 -22.28 20.21 51.40
N LEU A 754 -21.74 19.21 50.72
CA LEU A 754 -22.49 18.22 49.94
C LEU A 754 -22.10 16.82 50.39
N THR A 755 -23.10 16.09 50.89
CA THR A 755 -23.02 14.65 51.17
C THR A 755 -24.02 13.90 50.29
N CYS A 756 -23.57 12.84 49.63
CA CYS A 756 -24.44 11.94 48.85
C CYS A 756 -23.75 10.63 48.49
N THR A 757 -24.54 9.58 48.28
CA THR A 757 -24.05 8.28 47.77
C THR A 757 -24.40 8.18 46.29
N LEU A 758 -23.41 8.02 45.41
CA LEU A 758 -23.63 7.79 43.98
C LEU A 758 -23.46 6.31 43.66
N CYS A 759 -24.44 5.70 43.01
CA CYS A 759 -24.47 4.27 42.70
C CYS A 759 -24.43 4.06 41.19
N VAL A 760 -23.56 3.15 40.71
CA VAL A 760 -23.43 2.76 39.29
C VAL A 760 -23.48 1.24 39.19
N TRP A 761 -24.55 0.68 38.62
CA TRP A 761 -24.80 -0.77 38.61
C TRP A 761 -25.27 -1.24 37.24
N GLN A 762 -24.73 -2.34 36.73
CA GLN A 762 -25.36 -3.06 35.63
C GLN A 762 -26.60 -3.78 36.19
N VAL A 763 -27.75 -3.69 35.52
CA VAL A 763 -28.94 -4.43 35.95
C VAL A 763 -28.63 -5.95 35.90
N GLU A 764 -28.89 -6.65 37.01
CA GLU A 764 -28.51 -8.07 37.22
C GLU A 764 -26.99 -8.37 37.10
N GLY A 765 -26.13 -7.34 37.17
CA GLY A 765 -24.68 -7.45 37.09
C GLY A 765 -23.95 -6.88 38.31
N GLU A 766 -22.69 -6.48 38.10
CA GLU A 766 -21.87 -5.83 39.13
C GLU A 766 -22.17 -4.32 39.21
N GLY A 767 -21.73 -3.69 40.30
CA GLY A 767 -21.81 -2.25 40.45
C GLY A 767 -20.94 -1.72 41.59
N GLN A 768 -20.78 -0.41 41.59
CA GLN A 768 -19.94 0.36 42.50
C GLN A 768 -20.77 1.47 43.16
N SER A 769 -20.46 1.76 44.42
CA SER A 769 -21.03 2.89 45.15
C SER A 769 -19.93 3.82 45.66
N PHE A 770 -20.12 5.11 45.44
CA PHE A 770 -19.19 6.19 45.76
C PHE A 770 -19.80 7.06 46.84
N THR A 771 -19.16 7.18 47.99
CA THR A 771 -19.64 8.00 49.11
C THR A 771 -18.94 9.35 49.07
N LEU A 772 -19.66 10.38 48.61
CA LEU A 772 -19.14 11.72 48.44
C LEU A 772 -19.45 12.56 49.68
N ASP A 773 -18.40 13.10 50.32
CA ASP A 773 -18.49 14.07 51.41
C ASP A 773 -17.40 15.14 51.21
N PHE A 774 -17.79 16.34 50.80
CA PHE A 774 -16.87 17.48 50.69
C PHE A 774 -17.57 18.85 50.72
N ASN A 775 -16.81 19.87 51.12
CA ASN A 775 -17.25 21.26 51.11
C ASN A 775 -16.80 21.95 49.81
N ILE A 776 -17.75 22.31 48.93
CA ILE A 776 -17.52 22.88 47.60
C ILE A 776 -16.56 24.08 47.62
N SER A 777 -16.63 24.93 48.66
CA SER A 777 -15.81 26.14 48.79
C SER A 777 -14.44 25.95 49.45
N LYS A 778 -14.22 24.81 50.12
CA LYS A 778 -12.96 24.46 50.81
C LYS A 778 -12.30 23.22 50.22
N ASP A 779 -12.79 22.73 49.10
CA ASP A 779 -12.26 21.57 48.41
C ASP A 779 -10.99 21.96 47.62
N ILE A 780 -9.85 21.70 48.25
CA ILE A 780 -8.48 21.97 47.77
C ILE A 780 -7.89 20.67 47.16
N ARG A 781 -8.73 19.73 46.69
CA ARG A 781 -8.20 18.57 45.94
C ARG A 781 -7.42 19.08 44.71
N PRO A 782 -6.21 18.54 44.45
CA PRO A 782 -5.33 19.07 43.43
C PRO A 782 -6.00 19.05 42.06
N LEU A 783 -5.86 20.15 41.31
CA LEU A 783 -6.55 20.33 40.03
C LEU A 783 -6.09 19.32 38.96
N ASP A 784 -4.82 18.90 39.05
CA ASP A 784 -4.14 17.88 38.25
C ASP A 784 -2.72 17.75 38.83
N SER A 785 -2.23 16.57 39.22
CA SER A 785 -0.79 16.39 39.57
C SER A 785 -0.24 14.97 39.39
N ASP A 786 -0.90 13.91 39.88
CA ASP A 786 -0.22 12.61 40.06
C ASP A 786 -0.69 11.44 39.17
N PHE A 787 -1.74 11.59 38.35
CA PHE A 787 -2.21 10.51 37.45
C PHE A 787 -1.60 10.53 36.04
N LEU A 788 -0.90 11.62 35.66
CA LEU A 788 -0.23 11.79 34.35
C LEU A 788 1.29 11.86 34.51
N LEU A 789 1.87 11.04 35.39
CA LEU A 789 3.30 11.04 35.78
C LEU A 789 4.31 10.65 34.68
N MET A 790 3.95 10.73 33.39
CA MET A 790 4.85 10.43 32.26
C MET A 790 4.94 11.57 31.22
N ASP A 791 4.65 12.82 31.61
CA ASP A 791 4.92 14.01 30.77
C ASP A 791 6.43 14.24 30.47
N ASN A 792 7.33 13.56 31.21
CA ASN A 792 8.78 13.56 30.95
C ASN A 792 9.27 12.45 30.01
N CYS A 793 8.40 11.56 29.50
CA CYS A 793 8.83 10.52 28.56
C CYS A 793 9.11 11.11 27.17
N THR A 794 10.36 10.99 26.72
CA THR A 794 10.73 11.29 25.33
C THR A 794 9.94 10.38 24.37
N PRO A 795 9.21 10.95 23.38
CA PRO A 795 8.30 10.17 22.55
C PRO A 795 9.04 9.21 21.61
N ALA A 796 10.30 9.49 21.27
CA ALA A 796 11.17 8.62 20.48
C ALA A 796 12.54 8.45 21.15
N LEU A 797 13.00 7.21 21.24
CA LEU A 797 14.32 6.82 21.75
C LEU A 797 14.99 5.93 20.70
N ALA A 798 16.20 6.27 20.26
CA ALA A 798 16.89 5.57 19.18
C ALA A 798 18.17 4.87 19.66
N GLY A 799 18.41 3.66 19.16
CA GLY A 799 19.59 2.87 19.53
C GLY A 799 19.61 2.48 21.02
N PRO A 800 20.79 2.44 21.67
CA PRO A 800 20.94 1.88 23.02
C PRO A 800 20.02 2.49 24.10
N SER A 801 19.68 3.79 23.99
CA SER A 801 18.81 4.48 24.97
C SER A 801 17.36 3.99 25.00
N ALA A 802 16.96 3.13 24.05
CA ALA A 802 15.62 2.56 23.97
C ALA A 802 15.47 1.18 24.66
N PHE A 803 16.55 0.62 25.20
CA PHE A 803 16.61 -0.74 25.73
C PHE A 803 17.24 -0.75 27.12
N GLN A 804 16.67 -1.50 28.06
CA GLN A 804 17.25 -1.67 29.39
C GLN A 804 18.40 -2.69 29.38
N ILE A 805 18.40 -3.65 28.44
CA ILE A 805 19.46 -4.67 28.32
C ILE A 805 20.53 -4.16 27.33
N PRO A 806 21.78 -3.92 27.78
CA PRO A 806 22.87 -3.52 26.89
C PRO A 806 23.10 -4.54 25.76
N TYR A 807 23.33 -4.06 24.54
CA TYR A 807 23.42 -4.88 23.33
C TYR A 807 24.40 -6.08 23.45
N LEU A 808 25.57 -5.87 24.06
CA LEU A 808 26.57 -6.92 24.28
C LEU A 808 26.12 -8.00 25.29
N ILE A 809 25.38 -7.60 26.32
CA ILE A 809 24.77 -8.51 27.30
C ILE A 809 23.69 -9.35 26.61
N ARG A 810 22.82 -8.70 25.84
CA ARG A 810 21.77 -9.34 25.06
C ARG A 810 22.31 -10.41 24.09
N GLN A 811 23.36 -10.09 23.34
CA GLN A 811 24.00 -11.06 22.43
C GLN A 811 24.55 -12.29 23.16
N LYS A 812 25.23 -12.10 24.30
CA LYS A 812 25.73 -13.20 25.14
C LYS A 812 24.59 -14.09 25.63
N ILE A 813 23.51 -13.51 26.17
CA ILE A 813 22.34 -14.26 26.65
C ILE A 813 21.75 -15.12 25.52
N CYS A 814 21.51 -14.53 24.33
CA CYS A 814 20.99 -15.27 23.18
C CYS A 814 21.89 -16.45 22.79
N SER A 815 23.20 -16.22 22.65
CA SER A 815 24.16 -17.28 22.30
C SER A 815 24.21 -18.45 23.31
N SER A 816 23.91 -18.18 24.58
CA SER A 816 23.95 -19.16 25.67
C SER A 816 22.65 -19.98 25.81
N LEU A 817 21.51 -19.46 25.33
CA LEU A 817 20.18 -20.06 25.52
C LEU A 817 19.48 -20.49 24.22
N ASP A 818 19.88 -19.97 23.05
CA ASP A 818 19.39 -20.46 21.76
C ASP A 818 19.96 -21.85 21.40
N THR A 819 21.09 -22.23 22.02
CA THR A 819 21.66 -23.57 21.84
C THR A 819 20.89 -24.60 22.69
N PRO A 820 20.26 -25.62 22.09
CA PRO A 820 19.39 -26.54 22.82
C PRO A 820 20.19 -27.37 23.81
N CYS A 821 19.85 -27.25 25.10
CA CYS A 821 20.56 -27.91 26.18
C CYS A 821 19.86 -29.22 26.57
N PRO A 822 20.59 -30.35 26.73
CA PRO A 822 19.98 -31.65 27.05
C PRO A 822 19.30 -31.68 28.43
N ASN A 823 19.68 -30.76 29.33
CA ASN A 823 19.08 -30.60 30.66
C ASN A 823 17.84 -29.68 30.66
N GLY A 824 17.40 -29.18 29.50
CA GLY A 824 16.28 -28.22 29.40
C GLY A 824 16.60 -26.78 29.83
N ALA A 825 17.84 -26.50 30.25
CA ALA A 825 18.31 -25.17 30.66
C ALA A 825 18.60 -24.24 29.47
N ASP A 826 17.59 -24.04 28.63
CA ASP A 826 17.61 -23.19 27.42
C ASP A 826 16.45 -22.17 27.44
N TRP A 827 16.21 -21.51 26.30
CA TRP A 827 15.17 -20.50 26.13
C TRP A 827 13.77 -20.95 26.59
N ARG A 828 13.46 -22.26 26.58
CA ARG A 828 12.15 -22.79 27.02
C ARG A 828 11.95 -22.62 28.52
N LEU A 829 12.99 -22.88 29.32
CA LEU A 829 12.95 -22.68 30.77
C LEU A 829 12.90 -21.19 31.11
N LEU A 830 13.61 -20.34 30.36
CA LEU A 830 13.48 -18.88 30.49
C LEU A 830 12.03 -18.42 30.27
N ALA A 831 11.42 -18.84 29.16
CA ALA A 831 10.04 -18.50 28.84
C ALA A 831 9.05 -19.02 29.90
N GLN A 832 9.22 -20.25 30.40
CA GLN A 832 8.40 -20.81 31.47
C GLN A 832 8.49 -19.98 32.76
N ARG A 833 9.68 -19.53 33.14
CA ARG A 833 9.88 -18.68 34.34
C ARG A 833 9.32 -17.27 34.17
N LEU A 834 9.31 -16.75 32.95
CA LEU A 834 8.64 -15.50 32.59
C LEU A 834 7.12 -15.65 32.33
N LYS A 835 6.54 -16.84 32.55
CA LYS A 835 5.11 -17.16 32.31
C LYS A 835 4.64 -16.96 30.86
N LEU A 836 5.53 -17.29 29.91
CA LEU A 836 5.31 -17.23 28.46
C LEU A 836 5.08 -18.63 27.84
N ASP A 837 4.68 -19.60 28.67
CA ASP A 837 4.59 -21.03 28.35
C ASP A 837 3.50 -21.38 27.32
N ARG A 838 2.44 -20.57 27.23
CA ARG A 838 1.35 -20.74 26.24
C ARG A 838 1.81 -20.71 24.77
N HIS A 839 2.95 -20.09 24.47
CA HIS A 839 3.32 -19.72 23.10
C HIS A 839 4.68 -20.27 22.62
N MET A 840 5.10 -21.43 23.15
CA MET A 840 6.38 -22.08 22.81
C MET A 840 6.58 -22.34 21.31
N SER A 841 5.51 -22.62 20.57
CA SER A 841 5.53 -22.84 19.12
C SER A 841 5.95 -21.59 18.33
N PHE A 842 5.51 -20.41 18.75
CA PHE A 842 5.89 -19.14 18.13
C PHE A 842 7.38 -18.85 18.34
N PHE A 843 7.89 -18.93 19.57
CA PHE A 843 9.31 -18.68 19.82
C PHE A 843 10.22 -19.67 19.06
N ALA A 844 9.84 -20.95 18.99
CA ALA A 844 10.58 -21.99 18.26
C ALA A 844 10.66 -21.75 16.74
N SER A 845 9.74 -20.98 16.14
CA SER A 845 9.76 -20.70 14.70
C SER A 845 10.73 -19.59 14.31
N LYS A 846 11.22 -18.80 15.27
CA LYS A 846 12.08 -17.64 15.03
C LYS A 846 13.56 -18.02 15.11
N ALA A 847 14.39 -17.33 14.31
CA ALA A 847 15.82 -17.63 14.18
C ALA A 847 16.65 -17.49 15.48
N SER A 848 16.12 -16.77 16.48
CA SER A 848 16.66 -16.69 17.84
C SER A 848 15.47 -16.57 18.80
N PRO A 849 15.00 -17.69 19.38
CA PRO A 849 13.89 -17.69 20.34
C PRO A 849 14.15 -16.80 21.55
N THR A 850 15.39 -16.84 22.10
CA THR A 850 15.78 -16.04 23.27
C THR A 850 15.66 -14.56 22.99
N SER A 851 16.10 -14.09 21.82
CA SER A 851 16.05 -12.67 21.48
C SER A 851 14.62 -12.12 21.48
N VAL A 852 13.65 -12.89 20.98
CA VAL A 852 12.22 -12.51 20.94
C VAL A 852 11.60 -12.52 22.34
N ILE A 853 12.01 -13.45 23.22
CA ILE A 853 11.62 -13.46 24.63
C ILE A 853 12.17 -12.22 25.36
N LEU A 854 13.40 -11.80 25.06
CA LEU A 854 13.98 -10.59 25.63
C LEU A 854 13.30 -9.32 25.09
N ASP A 855 12.89 -9.26 23.82
CA ASP A 855 12.05 -8.16 23.31
C ASP A 855 10.72 -8.07 24.05
N LEU A 856 10.07 -9.20 24.33
CA LEU A 856 8.84 -9.23 25.11
C LEU A 856 9.08 -8.70 26.54
N TRP A 857 10.14 -9.18 27.20
CA TRP A 857 10.53 -8.72 28.55
C TRP A 857 10.79 -7.20 28.59
N GLU A 858 11.52 -6.65 27.61
CA GLU A 858 11.75 -5.20 27.45
C GLU A 858 10.43 -4.43 27.32
N THR A 859 9.48 -4.89 26.51
CA THR A 859 8.17 -4.22 26.39
C THR A 859 7.29 -4.30 27.63
N GLN A 860 7.49 -5.31 28.48
CA GLN A 860 6.79 -5.45 29.76
C GLN A 860 7.42 -4.56 30.85
N HIS A 861 8.74 -4.43 30.88
CA HIS A 861 9.47 -3.90 32.03
C HIS A 861 10.13 -2.54 31.79
N PHE A 862 10.04 -1.92 30.61
CA PHE A 862 10.81 -0.71 30.28
C PHE A 862 10.81 0.45 31.32
N HIS A 863 9.68 0.74 31.99
CA HIS A 863 9.58 1.85 32.96
C HIS A 863 9.85 1.44 34.43
N SER A 864 9.84 0.14 34.73
CA SER A 864 9.89 -0.41 36.10
C SER A 864 10.94 -1.54 36.24
N GLY A 865 11.74 -1.74 35.20
CA GLY A 865 12.46 -2.96 34.92
C GLY A 865 13.73 -3.09 35.72
N ASN A 866 13.64 -3.81 36.82
CA ASN A 866 14.81 -4.18 37.59
C ASN A 866 15.57 -5.30 36.87
N LEU A 867 16.72 -4.98 36.25
CA LEU A 867 17.61 -5.98 35.62
C LEU A 867 18.00 -7.12 36.58
N ASN A 868 17.98 -6.87 37.90
CA ASN A 868 18.21 -7.90 38.92
C ASN A 868 17.14 -9.02 38.90
N GLN A 869 15.91 -8.74 38.45
CA GLN A 869 14.87 -9.76 38.28
C GLN A 869 15.21 -10.72 37.14
N LEU A 870 15.68 -10.19 36.00
CA LEU A 870 16.17 -11.01 34.89
C LEU A 870 17.42 -11.79 35.30
N ALA A 871 18.34 -11.17 36.05
CA ALA A 871 19.53 -11.83 36.58
C ALA A 871 19.19 -12.98 37.56
N ALA A 872 18.19 -12.81 38.42
CA ALA A 872 17.70 -13.86 39.32
C ALA A 872 17.15 -15.06 38.53
N VAL A 873 16.31 -14.82 37.51
CA VAL A 873 15.80 -15.88 36.63
C VAL A 873 16.95 -16.61 35.91
N MET A 874 17.97 -15.89 35.43
CA MET A 874 19.16 -16.48 34.80
C MET A 874 20.01 -17.32 35.77
N ALA A 875 20.13 -16.89 37.03
CA ALA A 875 20.82 -17.64 38.07
C ALA A 875 20.10 -18.97 38.39
N GLU A 876 18.77 -18.95 38.48
CA GLU A 876 17.95 -20.15 38.72
C GLU A 876 17.92 -21.14 37.53
N ILE A 877 18.30 -20.70 36.32
CA ILE A 877 18.53 -21.57 35.15
C ILE A 877 19.89 -22.30 35.23
N GLY A 878 20.73 -21.95 36.22
CA GLY A 878 22.02 -22.60 36.49
C GLY A 878 23.21 -22.03 35.72
N LYS A 879 23.04 -20.91 35.02
CA LYS A 879 24.11 -20.22 34.27
C LYS A 879 24.85 -19.25 35.20
N GLN A 880 25.67 -19.77 36.12
CA GLN A 880 26.33 -18.97 37.18
C GLN A 880 27.28 -17.85 36.69
N GLU A 881 27.72 -17.89 35.43
CA GLU A 881 28.42 -16.77 34.79
C GLU A 881 27.58 -15.47 34.72
N ALA A 882 26.26 -15.56 34.94
CA ALA A 882 25.32 -14.43 35.02
C ALA A 882 25.73 -13.31 36.00
N MET A 883 26.56 -13.60 37.02
CA MET A 883 27.09 -12.55 37.92
C MET A 883 28.10 -11.60 37.26
N ILE A 884 28.69 -11.96 36.12
CA ILE A 884 29.65 -11.11 35.37
C ILE A 884 28.92 -9.99 34.59
N PHE A 885 27.58 -10.02 34.55
CA PHE A 885 26.75 -9.12 33.75
C PHE A 885 26.30 -7.86 34.51
N LEU A 886 26.63 -7.76 35.80
CA LEU A 886 26.45 -6.56 36.62
C LEU A 886 27.67 -5.64 36.48
N VAL A 887 27.74 -4.89 35.38
CA VAL A 887 28.38 -3.56 35.44
C VAL A 887 27.34 -2.62 36.03
N SER A 888 27.70 -1.96 37.12
CA SER A 888 26.84 -1.02 37.86
C SER A 888 26.32 0.12 36.98
N ASP A 889 25.15 0.68 37.34
CA ASP A 889 24.47 1.84 36.72
C ASP A 889 25.29 3.15 36.62
N GLY A 890 26.60 3.12 36.92
CA GLY A 890 27.51 4.27 36.93
C GLY A 890 28.53 4.35 35.80
N GLU A 891 28.53 3.42 34.82
CA GLU A 891 29.48 3.41 33.69
C GLU A 891 28.82 3.24 32.30
N CYS A 892 27.66 3.86 32.06
CA CYS A 892 27.02 3.96 30.73
C CYS A 892 26.53 5.38 30.44
#